data_AF-A0A936SYH3-F1
#
_entry.id   AF-A0A936SYH3-F1
#
_cell.length_a   1.000
_cell.length_b   1.000
_cell.length_c   1.000
_cell.angle_alpha   90.00
_cell.angle_beta   90.00
_cell.angle_gamma   90.00
#
_symmetry.space_group_name_H-M   'P 1'
#
loop_
_entity.id
_entity.type
_entity.pdbx_description
1 polymer ?
#
loop_
_entity_poly.entity_id
_entity_poly.type
_entity_poly.pdbx_seq_one_letter_code
_entity_poly.pdbx_strand_id
1 'polypeptide(L)'
;MMQGPIRRLPRERVERRDDAQLTTAWVWVDRPATILPGLTWLTHGTPTPFRTDRGSPVLVMLGSNDDAVFKELLEQASTGARVYVLVSKEWEAKGVHQELIYASKVLIRRVPEVPASAIHTAHGSRLWLGGPWSLRLDDAQSAAIRQVFLRLFWHEAIEEAWTGGKQLLWRPTSERPFDVPDVSRNAPVRLVGSDARLEIDMRGALVHLTGGSLPDATPRKLWFPAGADHHDRLAKLVRDRAEVVWDDRGLPDFAIGANGAEVLLPGTRARMSVMLMPEQTADVTRILEAPARWNFGVDVRIGDPALRSAKFWLAGEKGARDIEAEQPIPVADVMANSLRTVPESSPATWRAAQPLALSVRYRWTVVPPKLPAGTVEDPLIVKWNKVDDEWRSRIGQVRQTLEIVEENQGRVAKMFLRLASALLGFGRTHKGLLENVAAMEKQRPSAAGPSNALEMLSDLAKIEEQARKLQGDIDEAERKEREEQEREKQRAAHQTRVDDANREIPVKRKALTDAEEWVSALVEEQASLEDAMKAADKEEVKKDLYARKKKLTDDVTRAKKDVSRLRGEISSLEEQAAEKFDFRLPPSLTPRQKPGNAGRFVPTASTTRPESNVPDKALPEVGALRILKNQRYLVIQTWEELMQGEQAAERLEAMLVAPENV
;
A
#
# COMPACT_ATOMS: atom_id res chain seq x y z
N MET A 1 -1.78 -23.04 5.34
CA MET A 1 -2.41 -22.24 4.28
C MET A 1 -2.86 -20.92 4.88
N MET A 2 -2.71 -19.82 4.17
CA MET A 2 -3.28 -18.54 4.59
C MET A 2 -4.81 -18.60 4.40
N GLN A 3 -5.54 -17.88 5.25
CA GLN A 3 -7.00 -17.75 5.17
C GLN A 3 -7.38 -16.28 5.07
N GLY A 4 -8.51 -15.99 4.42
CA GLY A 4 -9.07 -14.64 4.29
C GLY A 4 -8.56 -13.85 3.07
N PRO A 5 -8.73 -12.52 3.08
CA PRO A 5 -8.48 -11.69 1.90
C PRO A 5 -7.00 -11.61 1.54
N ILE A 6 -6.71 -11.57 0.24
CA ILE A 6 -5.35 -11.38 -0.26
C ILE A 6 -4.94 -9.93 0.01
N ARG A 7 -3.97 -9.77 0.93
CA ARG A 7 -3.46 -8.48 1.39
C ARG A 7 -1.94 -8.44 1.29
N ARG A 8 -1.39 -7.22 1.32
CA ARG A 8 0.05 -7.02 1.59
C ARG A 8 0.45 -7.74 2.86
N LEU A 9 1.55 -8.49 2.80
CA LEU A 9 2.00 -9.33 3.91
C LEU A 9 3.26 -8.72 4.54
N PRO A 10 3.19 -8.16 5.76
CA PRO A 10 4.40 -7.73 6.46
C PRO A 10 5.22 -8.96 6.83
N ARG A 11 6.53 -8.87 6.60
CA ARG A 11 7.50 -9.90 6.92
C ARG A 11 8.64 -9.28 7.70
N GLU A 12 9.19 -10.08 8.59
CA GLU A 12 10.40 -9.72 9.31
C GLU A 12 11.39 -10.89 9.35
N ARG A 13 12.66 -10.52 9.40
CA ARG A 13 13.79 -11.43 9.61
C ARG A 13 14.66 -10.80 10.69
N VAL A 14 14.89 -11.55 11.76
CA VAL A 14 15.84 -11.17 12.82
C VAL A 14 17.11 -11.96 12.60
N GLU A 15 18.22 -11.23 12.47
CA GLU A 15 19.55 -11.80 12.37
C GLU A 15 20.30 -11.46 13.66
N ARG A 16 20.74 -12.49 14.40
CA ARG A 16 21.58 -12.32 15.58
C ARG A 16 23.04 -12.22 15.16
N ARG A 17 23.76 -11.29 15.78
CA ARG A 17 25.15 -10.95 15.47
C ARG A 17 26.02 -10.92 16.72
N ASP A 18 25.63 -11.66 17.75
CA ASP A 18 26.44 -11.87 18.97
C ASP A 18 27.82 -12.48 18.66
N ASP A 19 27.92 -13.23 17.55
CA ASP A 19 29.16 -13.85 17.07
C ASP A 19 29.92 -12.99 16.07
N ALA A 20 29.41 -11.80 15.73
CA ALA A 20 30.09 -10.91 14.80
C ALA A 20 31.44 -10.44 15.39
N GLN A 21 32.47 -10.50 14.56
CA GLN A 21 33.81 -10.07 14.89
C GLN A 21 34.15 -8.79 14.14
N LEU A 22 34.67 -7.80 14.87
CA LEU A 22 35.29 -6.62 14.31
C LEU A 22 36.75 -6.96 14.02
N THR A 23 37.21 -6.75 12.78
CA THR A 23 38.61 -6.99 12.42
C THR A 23 39.58 -6.24 13.33
N THR A 24 39.25 -4.98 13.65
CA THR A 24 39.99 -4.15 14.60
C THR A 24 39.04 -3.18 15.31
N ALA A 25 39.33 -2.84 16.56
CA ALA A 25 38.66 -1.77 17.27
C ALA A 25 39.50 -1.29 18.46
N TRP A 26 39.41 0.00 18.77
CA TRP A 26 39.67 0.47 20.11
C TRP A 26 38.45 0.20 20.99
N VAL A 27 38.68 -0.37 22.16
CA VAL A 27 37.64 -0.74 23.11
C VAL A 27 37.90 0.00 24.42
N TRP A 28 36.98 0.88 24.79
CA TRP A 28 36.98 1.58 26.06
C TRP A 28 36.19 0.81 27.08
N VAL A 29 36.85 0.43 28.16
CA VAL A 29 36.20 -0.19 29.32
C VAL A 29 36.26 0.82 30.46
N ASP A 30 35.11 1.09 31.07
CA ASP A 30 35.07 1.96 32.24
C ASP A 30 35.87 1.32 33.37
N ARG A 31 36.96 1.97 33.76
CA ARG A 31 37.83 1.54 34.84
C ARG A 31 38.07 2.74 35.75
N PRO A 32 38.07 2.52 37.07
CA PRO A 32 38.44 3.56 38.01
C PRO A 32 39.85 4.06 37.68
N ALA A 33 40.06 5.37 37.82
CA ALA A 33 41.38 5.96 37.63
C ALA A 33 42.37 5.24 38.55
N THR A 34 43.47 4.74 37.99
CA THR A 34 44.49 4.07 38.81
C THR A 34 45.17 5.12 39.66
N ILE A 35 44.97 5.06 40.97
CA ILE A 35 45.77 5.85 41.92
C ILE A 35 47.17 5.23 41.90
N LEU A 36 48.19 6.03 41.62
CA LEU A 36 49.58 5.61 41.60
C LEU A 36 50.30 6.08 42.87
N PRO A 37 50.20 5.32 43.99
CA PRO A 37 50.90 5.69 45.20
C PRO A 37 52.42 5.50 45.07
N GLY A 38 53.16 6.31 45.83
CA GLY A 38 54.59 6.07 46.10
C GLY A 38 55.55 6.39 44.95
N LEU A 39 55.20 7.31 44.05
CA LEU A 39 56.19 7.85 43.10
C LEU A 39 57.14 8.80 43.85
N THR A 40 58.44 8.64 43.64
CA THR A 40 59.48 9.37 44.39
C THR A 40 60.12 10.47 43.55
N TRP A 41 60.28 10.21 42.26
CA TRP A 41 60.94 11.09 41.30
C TRP A 41 59.96 11.76 40.35
N LEU A 42 58.87 11.08 40.00
CA LEU A 42 57.76 11.69 39.26
C LEU A 42 56.66 12.15 40.22
N THR A 43 56.15 13.35 40.01
CA THR A 43 55.02 13.91 40.77
C THR A 43 53.90 14.30 39.81
N HIS A 44 52.67 13.91 40.15
CA HIS A 44 51.45 14.32 39.45
C HIS A 44 50.76 15.45 40.22
N GLY A 45 50.49 16.58 39.56
CA GLY A 45 49.89 17.78 40.14
C GLY A 45 50.92 18.84 40.52
N THR A 46 50.60 19.69 41.49
CA THR A 46 51.49 20.76 41.95
C THR A 46 52.58 20.17 42.87
N PRO A 47 53.85 20.22 42.45
CA PRO A 47 54.93 19.70 43.29
C PRO A 47 55.23 20.64 44.45
N THR A 48 55.87 20.13 45.51
CA THR A 48 56.30 20.95 46.64
C THR A 48 57.41 21.93 46.21
N PRO A 49 57.37 23.21 46.62
CA PRO A 49 58.38 24.19 46.24
C PRO A 49 59.78 23.82 46.69
N PHE A 50 60.80 24.24 45.93
CA PHE A 50 62.17 24.12 46.37
C PHE A 50 62.47 25.15 47.47
N ARG A 51 63.17 24.73 48.52
CA ARG A 51 63.81 25.68 49.43
C ARG A 51 64.99 26.31 48.70
N THR A 52 65.20 27.60 48.86
CA THR A 52 66.35 28.29 48.27
C THR A 52 67.01 29.19 49.29
N ASP A 53 68.33 29.08 49.40
CA ASP A 53 69.14 29.96 50.22
C ASP A 53 69.17 31.39 49.64
N ARG A 54 69.08 32.39 50.53
CA ARG A 54 69.08 33.79 50.14
C ARG A 54 70.34 34.15 49.35
N GLY A 55 70.16 34.59 48.10
CA GLY A 55 71.24 35.01 47.22
C GLY A 55 71.81 33.93 46.29
N SER A 56 71.37 32.67 46.45
CA SER A 56 71.68 31.61 45.49
C SER A 56 71.03 31.90 44.14
N PRO A 57 71.70 31.56 43.02
CA PRO A 57 71.13 31.69 41.69
C PRO A 57 70.05 30.62 41.47
N VAL A 58 68.92 31.04 40.89
CA VAL A 58 67.84 30.17 40.44
C VAL A 58 67.70 30.34 38.94
N LEU A 59 67.70 29.24 38.19
CA LEU A 59 67.53 29.25 36.74
C LEU A 59 66.15 28.68 36.42
N VAL A 60 65.35 29.40 35.63
CA VAL A 60 63.97 29.04 35.31
C VAL A 60 63.79 29.03 33.80
N MET A 61 63.38 27.90 33.24
CA MET A 61 62.86 27.79 31.89
C MET A 61 61.34 27.81 31.96
N LEU A 62 60.70 28.75 31.28
CA LEU A 62 59.25 28.80 31.12
C LEU A 62 58.90 28.42 29.68
N GLY A 63 58.47 27.17 29.50
CA GLY A 63 57.78 26.73 28.30
C GLY A 63 56.37 27.35 28.19
N SER A 64 55.62 26.97 27.18
CA SER A 64 54.27 27.48 26.93
C SER A 64 53.31 27.17 28.08
N ASN A 65 52.81 28.22 28.75
CA ASN A 65 51.70 28.24 29.72
C ASN A 65 51.74 27.20 30.85
N ASP A 66 52.87 27.07 31.55
CA ASP A 66 52.95 26.25 32.77
C ASP A 66 52.80 27.12 34.05
N ASP A 67 51.55 27.25 34.52
CA ASP A 67 51.20 28.02 35.71
C ASP A 67 51.92 27.52 36.98
N ALA A 68 52.26 26.22 37.05
CA ALA A 68 52.92 25.66 38.22
C ALA A 68 54.38 26.13 38.30
N VAL A 69 55.08 26.14 37.16
CA VAL A 69 56.47 26.65 37.09
C VAL A 69 56.48 28.15 37.32
N PHE A 70 55.47 28.86 36.82
CA PHE A 70 55.36 30.30 37.03
C PHE A 70 55.12 30.67 38.50
N LYS A 71 54.28 29.91 39.22
CA LYS A 71 54.11 30.07 40.67
C LYS A 71 55.40 29.81 41.44
N GLU A 72 56.12 28.76 41.07
CA GLU A 72 57.45 28.48 41.66
C GLU A 72 58.41 29.65 41.42
N LEU A 73 58.46 30.19 40.19
CA LEU A 73 59.26 31.38 39.87
C LEU A 73 58.93 32.56 40.79
N LEU A 74 57.65 32.87 40.99
CA LEU A 74 57.22 33.96 41.87
C LEU A 74 57.64 33.72 43.32
N GLU A 75 57.48 32.49 43.81
CA GLU A 75 57.92 32.11 45.16
C GLU A 75 59.42 32.32 45.31
N GLN A 76 60.23 31.81 44.37
CA GLN A 76 61.68 32.00 44.39
C GLN A 76 62.09 33.48 44.31
N ALA A 77 61.42 34.26 43.46
CA ALA A 77 61.68 35.70 43.34
C ALA A 77 61.35 36.45 44.64
N SER A 78 60.27 36.07 45.34
CA SER A 78 59.84 36.68 46.60
C SER A 78 60.82 36.44 47.75
N THR A 79 61.59 35.34 47.74
CA THR A 79 62.66 35.08 48.72
C THR A 79 63.89 35.97 48.57
N GLY A 80 63.97 36.77 47.49
CA GLY A 80 65.12 37.62 47.19
C GLY A 80 66.32 36.86 46.60
N ALA A 81 66.08 35.67 46.05
CA ALA A 81 67.04 34.92 45.23
C ALA A 81 67.41 35.68 43.95
N ARG A 82 68.53 35.31 43.32
CA ARG A 82 68.93 35.85 42.01
C ARG A 82 68.35 34.95 40.92
N VAL A 83 67.30 35.40 40.24
CA VAL A 83 66.56 34.55 39.32
C VAL A 83 66.88 34.90 37.87
N TYR A 84 67.23 33.90 37.07
CA TYR A 84 67.46 34.00 35.64
C TYR A 84 66.37 33.23 34.92
N VAL A 85 65.59 33.91 34.08
CA VAL A 85 64.40 33.34 33.45
C VAL A 85 64.59 33.28 31.94
N LEU A 86 64.30 32.13 31.35
CA LEU A 86 64.17 31.93 29.92
C LEU A 86 62.69 31.86 29.56
N VAL A 87 62.27 32.67 28.60
CA VAL A 87 60.91 32.66 28.03
C VAL A 87 60.97 32.60 26.51
N SER A 88 59.91 32.12 25.86
CA SER A 88 59.84 32.16 24.39
C SER A 88 59.64 33.58 23.87
N LYS A 89 59.99 33.84 22.62
CA LYS A 89 59.78 35.13 21.95
C LYS A 89 58.31 35.55 21.96
N GLU A 90 57.41 34.58 21.89
CA GLU A 90 55.95 34.76 21.89
C GLU A 90 55.38 35.03 23.28
N TRP A 91 56.20 34.92 24.34
CA TRP A 91 55.76 35.21 25.70
C TRP A 91 55.33 36.68 25.83
N GLU A 92 54.02 36.93 25.72
CA GLU A 92 53.48 38.28 25.84
C GLU A 92 53.51 38.74 27.29
N ALA A 93 53.98 39.97 27.51
CA ALA A 93 53.96 40.56 28.85
C ALA A 93 52.52 40.86 29.36
N LYS A 94 51.50 40.61 28.54
CA LYS A 94 50.08 40.81 28.88
C LYS A 94 49.64 39.71 29.85
N GLY A 95 49.67 40.01 31.13
CA GLY A 95 49.40 39.05 32.20
C GLY A 95 50.62 38.75 33.07
N VAL A 96 51.76 39.41 32.85
CA VAL A 96 52.88 39.33 33.80
C VAL A 96 52.39 39.86 35.13
N HIS A 97 52.36 38.96 36.12
CA HIS A 97 51.97 39.29 37.47
C HIS A 97 52.81 40.48 37.95
N GLN A 98 52.15 41.51 38.47
CA GLN A 98 52.81 42.68 39.04
C GLN A 98 53.91 42.28 40.02
N GLU A 99 53.72 41.17 40.73
CA GLU A 99 54.71 40.53 41.61
C GLU A 99 56.06 40.28 40.93
N LEU A 100 56.08 39.75 39.70
CA LEU A 100 57.32 39.53 38.96
C LEU A 100 57.99 40.85 38.56
N ILE A 101 57.19 41.85 38.17
CA ILE A 101 57.69 43.18 37.78
C ILE A 101 58.37 43.86 38.98
N TYR A 102 57.81 43.71 40.19
CA TYR A 102 58.37 44.30 41.41
C TYR A 102 59.53 43.52 42.03
N ALA A 103 59.79 42.29 41.61
CA ALA A 103 60.96 41.54 42.07
C ALA A 103 62.25 42.26 41.66
N SER A 104 63.20 42.48 42.56
CA SER A 104 64.38 43.31 42.29
C SER A 104 65.58 42.55 41.69
N LYS A 105 65.51 41.23 41.61
CA LYS A 105 66.65 40.36 41.26
C LYS A 105 66.31 39.32 40.19
N VAL A 106 65.48 39.69 39.21
CA VAL A 106 65.13 38.81 38.10
C VAL A 106 65.64 39.38 36.78
N LEU A 107 66.38 38.57 36.04
CA LEU A 107 66.80 38.83 34.67
C LEU A 107 66.06 37.86 33.75
N ILE A 108 65.27 38.40 32.84
CA ILE A 108 64.49 37.62 31.87
C ILE A 108 65.16 37.73 30.51
N ARG A 109 65.37 36.61 29.82
CA ARG A 109 65.83 36.55 28.44
C ARG A 109 64.83 35.80 27.56
N ARG A 110 64.63 36.32 26.35
CA ARG A 110 63.79 35.70 25.34
C ARG A 110 64.64 34.92 24.36
N VAL A 111 64.25 33.68 24.12
CA VAL A 111 64.81 32.79 23.09
C VAL A 111 63.74 32.49 22.05
N PRO A 112 64.10 32.03 20.83
CA PRO A 112 63.09 31.70 19.84
C PRO A 112 62.06 30.68 20.32
N GLU A 113 62.50 29.69 21.11
CA GLU A 113 61.66 28.67 21.72
C GLU A 113 62.28 28.17 23.03
N VAL A 114 61.44 27.91 24.03
CA VAL A 114 61.81 27.20 25.25
C VAL A 114 61.20 25.79 25.18
N PRO A 115 62.00 24.73 25.01
CA PRO A 115 61.49 23.40 24.68
C PRO A 115 60.80 22.68 25.84
N ALA A 116 61.03 23.11 27.08
CA ALA A 116 60.39 22.55 28.27
C ALA A 116 60.45 23.54 29.43
N SER A 117 59.51 23.40 30.36
CA SER A 117 59.56 24.18 31.61
C SER A 117 60.42 23.47 32.64
N ALA A 118 61.34 24.19 33.28
CA ALA A 118 62.27 23.61 34.25
C ALA A 118 62.71 24.64 35.29
N ILE A 119 63.11 24.17 36.47
CA ILE A 119 63.77 24.99 37.48
C ILE A 119 65.03 24.29 37.97
N HIS A 120 66.09 25.07 38.16
CA HIS A 120 67.34 24.63 38.74
C HIS A 120 67.71 25.55 39.91
N THR A 121 68.01 24.93 41.06
CA THR A 121 68.40 25.60 42.31
C THR A 121 69.67 24.94 42.86
N ALA A 122 70.22 25.48 43.95
CA ALA A 122 71.34 24.88 44.67
C ALA A 122 71.01 23.49 45.26
N HIS A 123 69.73 23.18 45.47
CA HIS A 123 69.28 21.93 46.10
C HIS A 123 68.75 20.90 45.09
N GLY A 124 68.84 21.19 43.79
CA GLY A 124 68.46 20.29 42.71
C GLY A 124 67.63 20.95 41.63
N SER A 125 67.18 20.13 40.68
CA SER A 125 66.38 20.58 39.54
C SER A 125 65.10 19.80 39.40
N ARG A 126 64.11 20.43 38.77
CA ARG A 126 62.84 19.81 38.37
C ARG A 126 62.50 20.22 36.95
N LEU A 127 62.01 19.25 36.20
CA LEU A 127 61.57 19.40 34.82
C LEU A 127 60.08 19.08 34.75
N TRP A 128 59.29 19.92 34.11
CA TRP A 128 57.88 19.65 33.86
C TRP A 128 57.75 19.01 32.49
N LEU A 129 57.15 17.82 32.50
CA LEU A 129 57.10 16.95 31.32
C LEU A 129 55.93 17.29 30.40
N GLY A 130 55.04 18.18 30.83
CA GLY A 130 53.75 18.45 30.20
C GLY A 130 52.59 17.90 31.04
N GLY A 131 51.41 18.47 30.83
CA GLY A 131 50.21 18.12 31.60
C GLY A 131 50.45 18.28 33.11
N PRO A 132 50.03 17.31 33.94
CA PRO A 132 50.20 17.37 35.39
C PRO A 132 51.55 16.83 35.89
N TRP A 133 52.50 16.45 35.02
CA TRP A 133 53.68 15.69 35.43
C TRP A 133 54.92 16.55 35.59
N SER A 134 55.63 16.35 36.71
CA SER A 134 56.98 16.87 36.91
C SER A 134 57.95 15.75 37.33
N LEU A 135 59.19 15.89 36.88
CA LEU A 135 60.31 14.99 37.10
C LEU A 135 61.38 15.70 37.92
N ARG A 136 61.72 15.14 39.07
CA ARG A 136 62.93 15.54 39.80
C ARG A 136 64.15 15.00 39.08
N LEU A 137 65.15 15.84 38.87
CA LEU A 137 66.41 15.47 38.22
C LEU A 137 67.47 15.12 39.27
N ASP A 138 68.33 14.16 38.95
CA ASP A 138 69.50 13.83 39.78
C ASP A 138 70.62 14.86 39.59
N ASP A 139 71.79 14.63 40.18
CA ASP A 139 72.91 15.57 40.10
C ASP A 139 73.48 15.67 38.67
N ALA A 140 73.59 14.55 37.95
CA ALA A 140 74.12 14.53 36.59
C ALA A 140 73.17 15.21 35.59
N GLN A 141 71.88 14.92 35.68
CA GLN A 141 70.82 15.59 34.91
C GLN A 141 70.69 17.07 35.31
N SER A 142 70.85 17.41 36.60
CA SER A 142 70.83 18.80 37.09
C SER A 142 71.99 19.62 36.53
N ALA A 143 73.18 19.02 36.42
CA ALA A 143 74.32 19.66 35.76
C ALA A 143 74.07 19.84 34.26
N ALA A 144 73.49 18.85 33.60
CA ALA A 144 73.18 18.89 32.18
C ALA A 144 72.07 19.90 31.82
N ILE A 145 70.96 19.94 32.57
CA ILE A 145 69.89 20.94 32.36
C ILE A 145 70.42 22.36 32.62
N ARG A 146 71.32 22.55 33.59
CA ARG A 146 72.00 23.83 33.80
C ARG A 146 72.84 24.23 32.59
N GLN A 147 73.55 23.31 31.95
CA GLN A 147 74.30 23.59 30.72
C GLN A 147 73.36 23.95 29.56
N VAL A 148 72.25 23.21 29.39
CA VAL A 148 71.21 23.53 28.40
C VAL A 148 70.64 24.93 28.63
N PHE A 149 70.29 25.27 29.88
CA PHE A 149 69.86 26.61 30.24
C PHE A 149 70.89 27.66 29.86
N LEU A 150 72.16 27.48 30.25
CA LEU A 150 73.21 28.46 29.98
C LEU A 150 73.44 28.64 28.48
N ARG A 151 73.40 27.56 27.70
CA ARG A 151 73.48 27.62 26.24
C ARG A 151 72.35 28.46 25.67
N LEU A 152 71.10 28.15 26.01
CA LEU A 152 69.94 28.90 25.55
C LEU A 152 70.00 30.37 25.99
N PHE A 153 70.37 30.61 27.25
CA PHE A 153 70.42 31.93 27.86
C PHE A 153 71.49 32.85 27.28
N TRP A 154 72.65 32.31 26.90
CA TRP A 154 73.78 33.10 26.42
C TRP A 154 73.97 33.06 24.90
N HIS A 155 73.65 31.96 24.23
CA HIS A 155 73.83 31.81 22.77
C HIS A 155 72.57 32.08 21.97
N GLU A 156 71.41 31.67 22.47
CA GLU A 156 70.15 31.72 21.70
C GLU A 156 69.25 32.90 22.10
N ALA A 157 69.62 33.65 23.14
CA ALA A 157 68.83 34.77 23.61
C ALA A 157 68.92 35.95 22.64
N ILE A 158 67.76 36.55 22.35
CA ILE A 158 67.60 37.62 21.36
C ILE A 158 67.48 38.97 22.06
N GLU A 159 66.79 38.99 23.20
CA GLU A 159 66.57 40.19 24.01
C GLU A 159 66.53 39.85 25.49
N GLU A 160 66.78 40.83 26.34
CA GLU A 160 66.76 40.73 27.79
C GLU A 160 65.95 41.87 28.43
N ALA A 161 65.41 41.62 29.62
CA ALA A 161 64.73 42.60 30.44
C ALA A 161 65.03 42.35 31.92
N TRP A 162 65.13 43.44 32.69
CA TRP A 162 65.30 43.40 34.14
C TRP A 162 63.99 43.75 34.84
N THR A 163 63.70 43.06 35.94
CA THR A 163 62.61 43.43 36.84
C THR A 163 63.09 44.48 37.87
N GLY A 164 62.18 45.00 38.69
CA GLY A 164 62.43 46.03 39.71
C GLY A 164 62.07 47.46 39.25
N GLY A 165 61.48 47.60 38.08
CA GLY A 165 60.96 48.87 37.52
C GLY A 165 59.42 48.94 37.54
N LYS A 166 58.85 49.94 36.84
CA LYS A 166 57.39 50.04 36.63
C LYS A 166 56.87 49.13 35.50
N GLN A 167 57.75 48.72 34.58
CA GLN A 167 57.45 47.90 33.42
C GLN A 167 58.70 47.14 32.96
N LEU A 168 58.51 46.03 32.22
CA LEU A 168 59.60 45.32 31.57
C LEU A 168 60.05 46.08 30.32
N LEU A 169 61.32 46.49 30.29
CA LEU A 169 61.95 47.13 29.14
C LEU A 169 62.89 46.13 28.47
N TRP A 170 62.52 45.69 27.27
CA TRP A 170 63.33 44.78 26.46
C TRP A 170 64.46 45.53 25.75
N ARG A 171 65.66 44.94 25.77
CA ARG A 171 66.86 45.45 25.10
C ARG A 171 67.65 44.30 24.46
N PRO A 172 68.55 44.57 23.50
CA PRO A 172 69.47 43.56 23.00
C PRO A 172 70.26 42.91 24.14
N THR A 173 70.52 41.60 24.04
CA THR A 173 71.25 40.86 25.08
C THR A 173 72.66 41.37 25.24
N SER A 174 73.13 41.46 26.49
CA SER A 174 74.54 41.74 26.75
C SER A 174 75.44 40.58 26.28
N GLU A 175 76.69 40.91 25.91
CA GLU A 175 77.70 39.90 25.61
C GLU A 175 77.88 38.93 26.79
N ARG A 176 78.24 37.69 26.46
CA ARG A 176 78.51 36.64 27.44
C ARG A 176 79.75 36.99 28.27
N PRO A 177 79.68 36.97 29.61
CA PRO A 177 80.81 37.33 30.46
C PRO A 177 81.85 36.20 30.62
N PHE A 178 81.58 35.02 30.05
CA PHE A 178 82.45 33.84 30.10
C PHE A 178 82.15 32.90 28.93
N ASP A 179 83.06 31.97 28.68
CA ASP A 179 82.85 30.89 27.73
C ASP A 179 81.84 29.88 28.29
N VAL A 180 80.73 29.70 27.58
CA VAL A 180 79.66 28.78 27.96
C VAL A 180 80.00 27.40 27.40
N PRO A 181 80.13 26.36 28.26
CA PRO A 181 80.45 25.02 27.79
C PRO A 181 79.38 24.47 26.83
N ASP A 182 79.82 23.77 25.79
CA ASP A 182 78.91 23.00 24.94
C ASP A 182 78.31 21.83 25.72
N VAL A 183 77.00 21.59 25.49
CA VAL A 183 76.31 20.43 26.03
C VAL A 183 76.81 19.20 25.28
N SER A 184 77.38 18.23 25.99
CA SER A 184 77.84 16.98 25.40
C SER A 184 76.68 16.27 24.69
N ARG A 185 76.96 15.67 23.52
CA ARG A 185 75.97 14.84 22.80
C ARG A 185 75.47 13.65 23.61
N ASN A 186 76.27 13.20 24.57
CA ASN A 186 75.94 12.09 25.47
C ASN A 186 75.47 12.58 26.85
N ALA A 187 75.17 13.87 27.00
CA ALA A 187 74.64 14.39 28.26
C ALA A 187 73.28 13.75 28.57
N PRO A 188 72.98 13.49 29.86
CA PRO A 188 71.72 12.88 30.28
C PRO A 188 70.52 13.83 30.06
N VAL A 189 70.75 15.12 29.86
CA VAL A 189 69.75 16.09 29.38
C VAL A 189 70.36 16.85 28.21
N ARG A 190 69.69 16.86 27.05
CA ARG A 190 70.21 17.52 25.85
C ARG A 190 69.10 18.02 24.92
N LEU A 191 69.47 18.96 24.06
CA LEU A 191 68.63 19.42 22.95
C LEU A 191 68.93 18.59 21.71
N VAL A 192 67.88 18.10 21.06
CA VAL A 192 67.93 17.33 19.81
C VAL A 192 67.06 18.00 18.75
N GLY A 193 67.19 17.59 17.49
CA GLY A 193 66.40 18.16 16.38
C GLY A 193 64.89 18.02 16.58
N SER A 194 64.10 18.88 15.94
CA SER A 194 62.62 18.83 16.00
C SER A 194 62.04 17.51 15.47
N ASP A 195 62.75 16.84 14.57
CA ASP A 195 62.41 15.56 13.97
C ASP A 195 63.03 14.35 14.69
N ALA A 196 63.77 14.59 15.78
CA ALA A 196 64.38 13.53 16.56
C ALA A 196 63.31 12.55 17.08
N ARG A 197 63.70 11.28 17.10
CA ARG A 197 62.93 10.16 17.66
C ARG A 197 63.67 9.63 18.89
N LEU A 198 62.95 8.85 19.70
CA LEU A 198 63.54 8.11 20.81
C LEU A 198 64.66 7.19 20.29
N GLU A 199 65.82 7.24 20.93
CA GLU A 199 67.02 6.48 20.56
C GLU A 199 67.01 5.05 21.13
N ILE A 200 66.17 4.79 22.13
CA ILE A 200 66.00 3.48 22.76
C ILE A 200 65.43 2.46 21.76
N ASP A 201 66.02 1.26 21.70
CA ASP A 201 65.44 0.14 20.96
C ASP A 201 64.05 -0.20 21.48
N MET A 202 63.06 -0.04 20.61
CA MET A 202 61.66 -0.21 20.94
C MET A 202 61.25 -1.69 21.01
N ARG A 203 62.10 -2.64 20.58
CA ARG A 203 61.78 -4.07 20.63
C ARG A 203 61.61 -4.55 22.08
N GLY A 204 60.41 -4.99 22.43
CA GLY A 204 60.07 -5.44 23.79
C GLY A 204 60.03 -4.32 24.83
N ALA A 205 60.12 -3.05 24.41
CA ALA A 205 60.11 -1.90 25.30
C ALA A 205 58.69 -1.55 25.80
N LEU A 206 58.61 -0.75 26.87
CA LEU A 206 57.42 0.05 27.18
C LEU A 206 57.55 1.38 26.47
N VAL A 207 56.58 1.73 25.63
CA VAL A 207 56.63 2.94 24.81
C VAL A 207 55.37 3.76 25.04
N HIS A 208 55.53 5.07 25.20
CA HIS A 208 54.44 6.04 25.16
C HIS A 208 54.72 7.04 24.05
N LEU A 209 53.75 7.25 23.16
CA LEU A 209 53.82 8.24 22.10
C LEU A 209 52.60 9.15 22.21
N THR A 210 52.82 10.45 22.08
CA THR A 210 51.77 11.47 22.03
C THR A 210 51.11 11.58 20.64
N GLY A 211 51.71 10.94 19.63
CA GLY A 211 51.22 10.87 18.27
C GLY A 211 52.32 10.49 17.27
N GLY A 212 52.10 10.80 16.00
CA GLY A 212 53.11 10.62 14.95
C GLY A 212 53.22 9.20 14.40
N SER A 213 54.39 8.86 13.86
CA SER A 213 54.62 7.55 13.24
C SER A 213 54.80 6.45 14.27
N LEU A 214 54.03 5.38 14.12
CA LEU A 214 54.19 4.15 14.90
C LEU A 214 55.59 3.55 14.76
N PRO A 215 56.07 2.83 15.80
CA PRO A 215 57.37 2.18 15.78
C PRO A 215 57.41 1.05 14.75
N ASP A 216 58.56 0.88 14.08
CA ASP A 216 58.79 -0.22 13.14
C ASP A 216 59.09 -1.54 13.87
N ALA A 217 59.65 -1.47 15.09
CA ALA A 217 59.88 -2.60 15.96
C ALA A 217 58.67 -2.86 16.87
N THR A 218 58.48 -4.11 17.30
CA THR A 218 57.36 -4.52 18.15
C THR A 218 57.65 -4.24 19.63
N PRO A 219 57.00 -3.25 20.27
CA PRO A 219 57.12 -3.03 21.70
C PRO A 219 56.38 -4.10 22.49
N ARG A 220 56.71 -4.25 23.77
CA ARG A 220 55.92 -5.10 24.68
C ARG A 220 54.58 -4.44 24.95
N LYS A 221 54.58 -3.14 25.21
CA LYS A 221 53.38 -2.33 25.44
C LYS A 221 53.56 -0.95 24.83
N LEU A 222 52.57 -0.52 24.06
CA LEU A 222 52.52 0.76 23.38
C LEU A 222 51.32 1.56 23.88
N TRP A 223 51.59 2.71 24.46
CA TRP A 223 50.61 3.76 24.72
C TRP A 223 50.55 4.68 23.51
N PHE A 224 49.44 4.66 22.77
CA PHE A 224 49.26 5.46 21.56
C PHE A 224 47.83 5.99 21.50
N PRO A 225 47.60 7.27 21.14
CA PRO A 225 46.27 7.87 21.15
C PRO A 225 45.23 7.04 20.40
N ALA A 226 44.12 6.73 21.09
CA ALA A 226 42.99 6.08 20.46
C ALA A 226 42.37 7.00 19.40
N GLY A 227 42.06 6.45 18.23
CA GLY A 227 41.57 7.23 17.11
C GLY A 227 41.26 6.35 15.89
N ALA A 228 40.84 7.01 14.81
CA ALA A 228 40.41 6.37 13.56
C ALA A 228 41.57 5.84 12.69
N ASP A 229 42.77 6.37 12.94
CA ASP A 229 43.94 6.18 12.10
C ASP A 229 44.80 5.00 12.56
N HIS A 230 45.68 4.56 11.66
CA HIS A 230 46.71 3.54 11.93
C HIS A 230 46.22 2.14 12.35
N HIS A 231 44.93 1.84 12.26
CA HIS A 231 44.35 0.53 12.62
C HIS A 231 45.12 -0.67 12.03
N ASP A 232 45.50 -0.62 10.75
CA ASP A 232 46.24 -1.73 10.10
C ASP A 232 47.61 -1.98 10.73
N ARG A 233 48.34 -0.90 11.05
CA ARG A 233 49.66 -0.98 11.68
C ARG A 233 49.54 -1.40 13.15
N LEU A 234 48.58 -0.86 13.89
CA LEU A 234 48.31 -1.28 15.26
C LEU A 234 47.90 -2.76 15.33
N ALA A 235 47.10 -3.23 14.37
CA ALA A 235 46.71 -4.63 14.26
C ALA A 235 47.91 -5.53 13.99
N LYS A 236 48.87 -5.09 13.18
CA LYS A 236 50.13 -5.82 13.00
C LYS A 236 50.88 -5.93 14.33
N LEU A 237 51.02 -4.84 15.08
CA LEU A 237 51.69 -4.85 16.39
C LEU A 237 51.01 -5.79 17.38
N VAL A 238 49.67 -5.76 17.47
CA VAL A 238 48.91 -6.68 18.35
C VAL A 238 49.06 -8.14 17.94
N ARG A 239 49.06 -8.45 16.64
CA ARG A 239 49.35 -9.81 16.14
C ARG A 239 50.77 -10.25 16.47
N ASP A 240 51.71 -9.32 16.49
CA ASP A 240 53.09 -9.53 16.93
C ASP A 240 53.21 -9.54 18.48
N ARG A 241 52.09 -9.60 19.21
CA ARG A 241 51.97 -9.68 20.68
C ARG A 241 52.31 -8.41 21.45
N ALA A 242 52.28 -7.24 20.81
CA ALA A 242 52.33 -5.97 21.53
C ALA A 242 50.98 -5.69 22.21
N GLU A 243 51.00 -5.24 23.47
CA GLU A 243 49.82 -4.67 24.12
C GLU A 243 49.65 -3.21 23.68
N VAL A 244 48.59 -2.88 22.95
CA VAL A 244 48.34 -1.50 22.48
C VAL A 244 47.20 -0.89 23.28
N VAL A 245 47.48 0.21 23.97
CA VAL A 245 46.58 0.82 24.95
C VAL A 245 46.55 2.34 24.87
N TRP A 246 45.53 2.95 25.46
CA TRP A 246 45.47 4.39 25.60
C TRP A 246 44.72 4.86 26.84
N ASP A 247 45.19 5.97 27.40
CA ASP A 247 44.47 6.79 28.36
C ASP A 247 45.05 8.20 28.29
N ASP A 248 44.23 9.22 28.50
CA ASP A 248 44.72 10.59 28.47
C ASP A 248 45.44 10.91 29.78
N ARG A 249 46.74 10.60 29.80
CA ARG A 249 47.60 10.78 30.98
C ARG A 249 48.43 12.05 30.94
N GLY A 250 48.40 12.80 29.82
CA GLY A 250 49.22 13.99 29.63
C GLY A 250 50.74 13.73 29.72
N LEU A 251 51.19 12.51 29.40
CA LEU A 251 52.61 12.15 29.37
C LEU A 251 53.24 12.51 28.02
N PRO A 252 54.52 12.91 27.96
CA PRO A 252 55.26 13.08 26.70
C PRO A 252 55.67 11.73 26.08
N ASP A 253 56.48 11.76 25.03
CA ASP A 253 57.02 10.55 24.43
C ASP A 253 58.03 9.88 25.38
N PHE A 254 57.87 8.59 25.66
CA PHE A 254 58.78 7.78 26.48
C PHE A 254 59.14 6.46 25.78
N ALA A 255 60.35 5.96 26.02
CA ALA A 255 60.71 4.57 25.78
C ALA A 255 61.51 4.01 26.95
N ILE A 256 61.16 2.81 27.40
CA ILE A 256 61.87 2.04 28.42
C ILE A 256 62.24 0.69 27.82
N GLY A 257 63.51 0.54 27.48
CA GLY A 257 64.07 -0.70 26.92
C GLY A 257 64.98 -1.41 27.94
N ALA A 258 65.63 -2.49 27.48
CA ALA A 258 66.54 -3.27 28.32
C ALA A 258 67.80 -2.49 28.75
N ASN A 259 68.24 -1.53 27.93
CA ASN A 259 69.50 -0.82 28.11
C ASN A 259 69.34 0.60 28.69
N GLY A 260 68.12 1.00 29.03
CA GLY A 260 67.84 2.32 29.57
C GLY A 260 66.45 2.83 29.22
N ALA A 261 66.19 4.05 29.67
CA ALA A 261 64.95 4.74 29.38
C ALA A 261 65.22 6.19 28.98
N GLU A 262 64.36 6.71 28.12
CA GLU A 262 64.44 8.05 27.56
C GLU A 262 63.05 8.69 27.56
N VAL A 263 63.01 9.98 27.87
CA VAL A 263 61.85 10.84 27.63
C VAL A 263 62.22 11.91 26.62
N LEU A 264 61.30 12.20 25.71
CA LEU A 264 61.49 13.16 24.65
C LEU A 264 60.35 14.19 24.64
N LEU A 265 60.64 15.37 25.16
CA LEU A 265 59.69 16.47 25.28
C LEU A 265 59.43 17.12 23.91
N PRO A 266 58.19 17.57 23.64
CA PRO A 266 57.84 18.18 22.36
C PRO A 266 58.50 19.55 22.18
N GLY A 267 58.75 19.93 20.92
CA GLY A 267 59.28 21.25 20.55
C GLY A 267 59.33 21.42 19.02
N THR A 268 59.13 22.65 18.57
CA THR A 268 58.98 23.02 17.14
C THR A 268 60.32 23.22 16.43
N ARG A 269 61.35 23.70 17.13
CA ARG A 269 62.72 23.90 16.61
C ARG A 269 63.68 22.87 17.18
N ALA A 270 63.55 22.57 18.46
CA ALA A 270 64.36 21.57 19.15
C ALA A 270 63.51 20.84 20.19
N ARG A 271 63.77 19.54 20.37
CA ARG A 271 63.17 18.72 21.41
C ARG A 271 64.16 18.54 22.56
N MET A 272 63.65 18.34 23.77
CA MET A 272 64.50 18.03 24.93
C MET A 272 64.48 16.52 25.18
N SER A 273 65.62 15.86 25.04
CA SER A 273 65.82 14.46 25.39
C SER A 273 66.39 14.37 26.80
N VAL A 274 65.82 13.49 27.63
CA VAL A 274 66.32 13.17 28.96
C VAL A 274 66.46 11.67 29.13
N MET A 275 67.68 11.22 29.40
CA MET A 275 67.98 9.84 29.78
C MET A 275 67.59 9.64 31.23
N LEU A 276 66.69 8.70 31.49
CA LEU A 276 66.18 8.44 32.83
C LEU A 276 67.11 7.51 33.61
N MET A 277 67.25 7.79 34.91
CA MET A 277 67.96 6.95 35.85
C MET A 277 67.12 5.72 36.24
N PRO A 278 67.72 4.67 36.85
CA PRO A 278 66.98 3.48 37.28
C PRO A 278 65.75 3.77 38.15
N GLU A 279 65.85 4.70 39.10
CA GLU A 279 64.75 5.04 40.02
C GLU A 279 63.63 5.80 39.31
N GLN A 280 63.97 6.71 38.40
CA GLN A 280 63.00 7.41 37.55
C GLN A 280 62.33 6.42 36.59
N THR A 281 63.11 5.50 36.02
CA THR A 281 62.64 4.44 35.14
C THR A 281 61.63 3.54 35.87
N ALA A 282 61.86 3.23 37.14
CA ALA A 282 60.92 2.45 37.95
C ALA A 282 59.58 3.18 38.15
N ASP A 283 59.60 4.49 38.40
CA ASP A 283 58.38 5.30 38.51
C ASP A 283 57.61 5.36 37.17
N VAL A 284 58.29 5.63 36.05
CA VAL A 284 57.65 5.64 34.72
C VAL A 284 57.14 4.25 34.34
N THR A 285 57.89 3.20 34.65
CA THR A 285 57.46 1.79 34.44
C THR A 285 56.15 1.53 35.18
N ARG A 286 56.06 1.93 36.46
CA ARG A 286 54.83 1.75 37.26
C ARG A 286 53.65 2.49 36.65
N ILE A 287 53.87 3.70 36.12
CA ILE A 287 52.85 4.44 35.38
C ILE A 287 52.45 3.63 34.13
N LEU A 288 53.37 3.29 33.24
CA LEU A 288 53.07 2.64 31.95
C LEU A 288 52.55 1.18 32.08
N GLU A 289 52.80 0.51 33.19
CA GLU A 289 52.22 -0.81 33.50
C GLU A 289 50.77 -0.72 34.01
N ALA A 290 50.37 0.42 34.59
CA ALA A 290 49.03 0.60 35.13
C ALA A 290 47.95 0.43 34.05
N PRO A 291 46.78 -0.15 34.39
CA PRO A 291 45.76 -0.48 33.42
C PRO A 291 45.25 0.77 32.68
N ALA A 292 45.04 0.61 31.37
CA ALA A 292 44.44 1.61 30.52
C ALA A 292 42.92 1.42 30.41
N ARG A 293 42.23 2.49 30.02
CA ARG A 293 40.80 2.45 29.70
C ARG A 293 40.55 1.98 28.28
N TRP A 294 41.35 2.47 27.33
CA TRP A 294 41.30 2.03 25.94
C TRP A 294 42.29 0.90 25.70
N ASN A 295 41.82 -0.15 25.04
CA ASN A 295 42.63 -1.28 24.59
C ASN A 295 42.35 -1.47 23.10
N PHE A 296 43.38 -1.56 22.28
CA PHE A 296 43.21 -1.90 20.88
C PHE A 296 43.19 -3.42 20.72
N GLY A 297 42.16 -3.93 20.06
CA GLY A 297 41.97 -5.35 19.82
C GLY A 297 41.86 -5.68 18.34
N VAL A 298 42.19 -6.93 18.01
CA VAL A 298 41.90 -7.57 16.72
C VAL A 298 40.85 -8.65 16.93
N ASP A 299 40.03 -8.90 15.91
CA ASP A 299 38.98 -9.93 15.90
C ASP A 299 38.04 -9.86 17.12
N VAL A 300 37.66 -8.65 17.50
CA VAL A 300 36.89 -8.35 18.71
C VAL A 300 35.45 -8.81 18.52
N ARG A 301 35.01 -9.76 19.35
CA ARG A 301 33.62 -10.25 19.34
C ARG A 301 32.70 -9.28 20.07
N ILE A 302 31.75 -8.69 19.36
CA ILE A 302 30.86 -7.65 19.93
C ILE A 302 29.87 -8.20 20.95
N GLY A 303 29.50 -9.49 20.87
CA GLY A 303 28.58 -10.13 21.79
C GLY A 303 29.17 -10.53 23.14
N ASP A 304 30.46 -10.26 23.40
CA ASP A 304 31.08 -10.54 24.69
C ASP A 304 30.35 -9.76 25.82
N PRO A 305 29.80 -10.46 26.84
CA PRO A 305 29.13 -9.81 27.96
C PRO A 305 29.97 -8.72 28.66
N ALA A 306 31.29 -8.88 28.71
CA ALA A 306 32.21 -7.92 29.33
C ALA A 306 32.30 -6.59 28.55
N LEU A 307 31.91 -6.59 27.27
CA LEU A 307 32.01 -5.45 26.37
C LEU A 307 30.67 -4.73 26.13
N ARG A 308 29.57 -5.18 26.75
CA ARG A 308 28.24 -4.61 26.51
C ARG A 308 28.10 -3.13 26.88
N SER A 309 28.86 -2.66 27.87
CA SER A 309 28.92 -1.25 28.28
C SER A 309 30.16 -0.53 27.76
N ALA A 310 30.94 -1.19 26.89
CA ALA A 310 32.15 -0.62 26.34
C ALA A 310 31.83 0.33 25.19
N LYS A 311 32.75 1.28 24.94
CA LYS A 311 32.72 2.13 23.73
C LYS A 311 33.72 1.63 22.71
N PHE A 312 33.36 1.74 21.44
CA PHE A 312 34.15 1.24 20.32
C PHE A 312 34.56 2.39 19.41
N TRP A 313 35.84 2.50 19.09
CA TRP A 313 36.33 3.36 18.01
C TRP A 313 36.80 2.48 16.86
N LEU A 314 36.14 2.62 15.70
CA LEU A 314 36.42 1.82 14.51
C LEU A 314 37.30 2.61 13.52
N ALA A 315 37.93 1.88 12.59
CA ALA A 315 38.75 2.47 11.55
C ALA A 315 37.93 3.47 10.72
N GLY A 316 38.47 4.66 10.49
CA GLY A 316 37.84 5.74 9.71
C GLY A 316 36.64 6.44 10.38
N GLU A 317 36.23 6.03 11.59
CA GLU A 317 35.14 6.68 12.31
C GLU A 317 35.60 7.95 13.05
N LYS A 318 34.77 9.00 13.07
CA LYS A 318 35.13 10.29 13.69
C LYS A 318 35.18 10.26 15.22
N GLY A 319 34.62 9.23 15.85
CA GLY A 319 34.51 9.14 17.29
C GLY A 319 34.03 7.78 17.75
N ALA A 320 34.16 7.55 19.05
CA ALA A 320 33.70 6.34 19.71
C ALA A 320 32.16 6.22 19.70
N ARG A 321 31.66 4.98 19.60
CA ARG A 321 30.23 4.65 19.61
C ARG A 321 29.94 3.51 20.58
N ASP A 322 28.72 3.47 21.09
CA ASP A 322 28.24 2.38 21.94
C ASP A 322 27.74 1.21 21.07
N ILE A 323 27.60 0.03 21.68
CA ILE A 323 26.96 -1.12 21.04
C ILE A 323 25.46 -0.87 20.91
N GLU A 324 24.89 -1.15 19.74
CA GLU A 324 23.45 -1.08 19.50
C GLU A 324 22.82 -2.46 19.72
N ALA A 325 21.87 -2.57 20.66
CA ALA A 325 21.24 -3.85 20.99
C ALA A 325 20.43 -4.42 19.81
N GLU A 326 19.70 -3.57 19.10
CA GLU A 326 18.91 -3.95 17.94
C GLU A 326 18.86 -2.80 16.92
N GLN A 327 19.28 -3.09 15.69
CA GLN A 327 19.22 -2.17 14.57
C GLN A 327 18.01 -2.49 13.67
N PRO A 328 17.00 -1.61 13.58
CA PRO A 328 15.92 -1.77 12.60
C PRO A 328 16.38 -1.33 11.21
N ILE A 329 16.29 -2.22 10.22
CA ILE A 329 16.60 -1.92 8.82
C ILE A 329 15.33 -1.99 7.97
N PRO A 330 14.82 -0.86 7.46
CA PRO A 330 13.73 -0.87 6.51
C PRO A 330 14.23 -1.41 5.17
N VAL A 331 13.54 -2.42 4.65
CA VAL A 331 13.78 -2.98 3.32
C VAL A 331 12.61 -2.62 2.42
N ALA A 332 12.90 -2.37 1.14
CA ALA A 332 11.87 -2.00 0.16
C ALA A 332 10.84 -3.12 -0.02
N ASP A 333 9.64 -2.73 -0.47
CA ASP A 333 8.57 -3.66 -0.79
C ASP A 333 9.02 -4.68 -1.85
N VAL A 334 8.66 -5.94 -1.64
CA VAL A 334 9.02 -7.07 -2.51
C VAL A 334 7.79 -7.47 -3.31
N MET A 335 7.85 -7.35 -4.64
CA MET A 335 6.78 -7.82 -5.52
C MET A 335 6.89 -9.34 -5.69
N ALA A 336 5.84 -10.07 -5.34
CA ALA A 336 5.77 -11.51 -5.58
C ALA A 336 5.48 -11.78 -7.07
N ASN A 337 6.14 -12.80 -7.64
CA ASN A 337 5.93 -13.18 -9.04
C ASN A 337 4.59 -13.91 -9.27
N SER A 338 4.04 -14.54 -8.22
CA SER A 338 2.74 -15.20 -8.25
C SER A 338 2.09 -15.13 -6.87
N LEU A 339 0.77 -15.34 -6.78
CA LEU A 339 0.08 -15.39 -5.48
C LEU A 339 0.62 -16.50 -4.58
N ARG A 340 0.97 -17.66 -5.16
CA ARG A 340 1.53 -18.80 -4.45
C ARG A 340 2.88 -18.50 -3.77
N THR A 341 3.71 -17.64 -4.36
CA THR A 341 5.03 -17.30 -3.82
C THR A 341 5.01 -16.13 -2.82
N VAL A 342 3.87 -15.48 -2.61
CA VAL A 342 3.73 -14.37 -1.63
C VAL A 342 4.24 -14.74 -0.23
N PRO A 343 3.94 -15.94 0.33
CA PRO A 343 4.47 -16.31 1.63
C PRO A 343 6.01 -16.39 1.62
N GLU A 344 6.62 -16.92 0.57
CA GLU A 344 8.05 -17.24 0.55
C GLU A 344 8.92 -16.11 -0.01
N SER A 345 8.30 -15.04 -0.52
CA SER A 345 9.00 -13.94 -1.17
C SER A 345 9.88 -13.16 -0.18
N SER A 346 11.17 -13.09 -0.49
CA SER A 346 12.18 -12.34 0.25
C SER A 346 12.95 -11.37 -0.65
N PRO A 347 13.52 -10.29 -0.08
CA PRO A 347 14.43 -9.41 -0.81
C PRO A 347 15.61 -10.21 -1.40
N ALA A 348 15.98 -9.91 -2.63
CA ALA A 348 17.15 -10.52 -3.28
C ALA A 348 18.48 -10.02 -2.66
N THR A 349 18.50 -8.78 -2.20
CA THR A 349 19.67 -8.15 -1.57
C THR A 349 19.29 -7.58 -0.21
N TRP A 350 20.20 -7.73 0.75
CA TRP A 350 20.05 -7.23 2.12
C TRP A 350 21.01 -6.07 2.31
N ARG A 351 20.53 -4.97 2.90
CA ARG A 351 21.42 -3.86 3.28
C ARG A 351 22.33 -4.34 4.41
N ALA A 352 23.62 -4.02 4.31
CA ALA A 352 24.58 -4.36 5.35
C ALA A 352 24.22 -3.67 6.67
N ALA A 353 24.26 -4.44 7.75
CA ALA A 353 24.07 -3.93 9.10
C ALA A 353 25.27 -3.10 9.57
N GLN A 354 25.03 -2.20 10.52
CA GLN A 354 26.11 -1.46 11.16
C GLN A 354 27.02 -2.41 11.95
N PRO A 355 28.35 -2.21 11.98
CA PRO A 355 29.28 -3.15 12.61
C PRO A 355 29.00 -3.43 14.10
N LEU A 356 28.45 -2.46 14.84
CA LEU A 356 28.22 -2.53 16.29
C LEU A 356 26.81 -2.99 16.69
N ALA A 357 25.99 -3.46 15.75
CA ALA A 357 24.65 -3.97 16.06
C ALA A 357 24.68 -5.44 16.47
N LEU A 358 24.21 -5.76 17.69
CA LEU A 358 24.11 -7.14 18.21
C LEU A 358 23.00 -7.94 17.54
N SER A 359 21.93 -7.27 17.13
CA SER A 359 20.85 -7.89 16.37
C SER A 359 20.33 -6.93 15.31
N VAL A 360 19.84 -7.48 14.21
CA VAL A 360 19.35 -6.71 13.08
C VAL A 360 17.96 -7.20 12.75
N ARG A 361 17.00 -6.28 12.70
CA ARG A 361 15.61 -6.59 12.35
C ARG A 361 15.30 -5.98 11.00
N TYR A 362 15.28 -6.83 9.98
CA TYR A 362 14.85 -6.45 8.64
C TYR A 362 13.33 -6.53 8.56
N ARG A 363 12.70 -5.46 8.07
CA ARG A 363 11.25 -5.41 7.84
C ARG A 363 10.97 -5.08 6.38
N TRP A 364 10.14 -5.90 5.74
CA TRP A 364 9.66 -5.66 4.38
C TRP A 364 8.18 -6.02 4.25
N THR A 365 7.56 -5.49 3.22
CA THR A 365 6.19 -5.86 2.85
C THR A 365 6.22 -6.63 1.55
N VAL A 366 5.64 -7.83 1.53
CA VAL A 366 5.42 -8.55 0.28
C VAL A 366 4.13 -8.03 -0.35
N VAL A 367 4.23 -7.58 -1.59
CA VAL A 367 3.11 -7.09 -2.39
C VAL A 367 2.73 -8.18 -3.39
N PRO A 368 1.50 -8.72 -3.32
CA PRO A 368 1.02 -9.70 -4.29
C PRO A 368 0.93 -9.08 -5.69
N PRO A 369 1.05 -9.86 -6.77
CA PRO A 369 0.78 -9.38 -8.13
C PRO A 369 -0.65 -8.82 -8.19
N LYS A 370 -0.79 -7.56 -8.62
CA LYS A 370 -2.08 -6.87 -8.66
C LYS A 370 -2.61 -6.75 -10.07
N LEU A 371 -3.93 -6.63 -10.17
CA LEU A 371 -4.60 -6.27 -11.41
C LEU A 371 -4.08 -4.89 -11.90
N PRO A 372 -3.58 -4.79 -13.15
CA PRO A 372 -3.17 -3.51 -13.71
C PRO A 372 -4.34 -2.53 -13.85
N ALA A 373 -4.08 -1.24 -13.62
CA ALA A 373 -5.07 -0.19 -13.84
C ALA A 373 -5.49 -0.11 -15.32
N GLY A 374 -6.77 0.19 -15.57
CA GLY A 374 -7.33 0.29 -16.92
C GLY A 374 -7.72 -1.04 -17.57
N THR A 375 -7.79 -2.12 -16.78
CA THR A 375 -8.32 -3.40 -17.24
C THR A 375 -9.84 -3.32 -17.48
N VAL A 376 -10.30 -3.94 -18.57
CA VAL A 376 -11.73 -4.02 -18.92
C VAL A 376 -12.25 -5.43 -18.69
N GLU A 377 -13.57 -5.57 -18.61
CA GLU A 377 -14.23 -6.87 -18.52
C GLU A 377 -13.91 -7.72 -19.76
N ASP A 378 -13.62 -9.01 -19.58
CA ASP A 378 -13.26 -9.87 -20.71
C ASP A 378 -14.47 -10.05 -21.66
N PRO A 379 -14.26 -9.98 -22.99
CA PRO A 379 -15.32 -10.19 -23.98
C PRO A 379 -16.09 -11.51 -23.81
N LEU A 380 -15.49 -12.52 -23.20
CA LEU A 380 -16.14 -13.78 -22.87
C LEU A 380 -17.35 -13.57 -21.94
N ILE A 381 -17.23 -12.67 -20.96
CA ILE A 381 -18.34 -12.34 -20.05
C ILE A 381 -19.45 -11.64 -20.82
N VAL A 382 -19.11 -10.71 -21.70
CA VAL A 382 -20.10 -10.02 -22.55
C VAL A 382 -20.85 -11.01 -23.45
N LYS A 383 -20.16 -12.01 -24.01
CA LYS A 383 -20.81 -13.06 -24.81
C LYS A 383 -21.76 -13.92 -23.99
N TRP A 384 -21.34 -14.35 -22.79
CA TRP A 384 -22.20 -15.13 -21.89
C TRP A 384 -23.41 -14.33 -21.38
N ASN A 385 -23.24 -13.04 -21.09
CA ASN A 385 -24.36 -12.16 -20.72
C ASN A 385 -25.39 -12.05 -21.85
N LYS A 386 -24.96 -11.97 -23.12
CA LYS A 386 -25.88 -11.99 -24.26
C LYS A 386 -26.69 -13.27 -24.35
N VAL A 387 -26.06 -14.43 -24.07
CA VAL A 387 -26.77 -15.72 -24.04
C VAL A 387 -27.81 -15.74 -22.91
N ASP A 388 -27.45 -15.24 -21.72
CA ASP A 388 -28.38 -15.16 -20.59
C ASP A 388 -29.54 -14.17 -20.85
N ASP A 389 -29.27 -13.04 -21.52
CA ASP A 389 -30.30 -12.06 -21.89
C ASP A 389 -31.24 -12.60 -22.96
N GLU A 390 -30.71 -13.30 -23.98
CA GLU A 390 -31.50 -14.00 -24.99
C GLU A 390 -32.38 -15.07 -24.34
N TRP A 391 -31.82 -15.86 -23.42
CA TRP A 391 -32.54 -16.85 -22.64
C TRP A 391 -33.73 -16.25 -21.88
N ARG A 392 -33.51 -15.15 -21.14
CA ARG A 392 -34.58 -14.46 -20.41
C ARG A 392 -35.64 -13.87 -21.33
N SER A 393 -35.20 -13.26 -22.44
CA SER A 393 -36.10 -12.66 -23.43
C SER A 393 -37.03 -13.71 -24.04
N ARG A 394 -36.49 -14.86 -24.45
CA ARG A 394 -37.25 -15.96 -25.04
C ARG A 394 -38.23 -16.59 -24.04
N ILE A 395 -37.79 -16.81 -22.79
CA ILE A 395 -38.68 -17.24 -21.70
C ILE A 395 -39.84 -16.24 -21.49
N GLY A 396 -39.55 -14.94 -21.50
CA GLY A 396 -40.57 -13.89 -21.39
C GLY A 396 -41.59 -13.92 -22.53
N GLN A 397 -41.15 -14.13 -23.78
CA GLN A 397 -42.03 -14.25 -24.94
C GLN A 397 -42.95 -15.47 -24.86
N VAL A 398 -42.42 -16.62 -24.42
CA VAL A 398 -43.23 -17.83 -24.21
C VAL A 398 -44.30 -17.59 -23.16
N ARG A 399 -43.93 -16.96 -22.04
CA ARG A 399 -44.87 -16.62 -20.97
C ARG A 399 -45.98 -15.69 -21.46
N GLN A 400 -45.63 -14.63 -22.18
CA GLN A 400 -46.61 -13.70 -22.74
C GLN A 400 -47.56 -14.40 -23.71
N THR A 401 -47.04 -15.33 -24.53
CA THR A 401 -47.88 -16.13 -25.44
C THR A 401 -48.87 -16.98 -24.65
N LEU A 402 -48.42 -17.64 -23.57
CA LEU A 402 -49.29 -18.44 -22.71
C LEU A 402 -50.32 -17.60 -21.92
N GLU A 403 -49.99 -16.37 -21.53
CA GLU A 403 -50.95 -15.44 -20.91
C GLU A 403 -52.05 -15.01 -21.91
N ILE A 404 -51.69 -14.68 -23.16
CA ILE A 404 -52.65 -14.39 -24.24
C ILE A 404 -53.55 -15.62 -24.50
N VAL A 405 -52.98 -16.82 -24.49
CA VAL A 405 -53.72 -18.07 -24.61
C VAL A 405 -54.75 -18.21 -23.48
N GLU A 406 -54.38 -17.92 -22.23
CA GLU A 406 -55.28 -18.00 -21.07
C GLU A 406 -56.43 -16.98 -21.15
N GLU A 407 -56.14 -15.74 -21.52
CA GLU A 407 -57.16 -14.71 -21.73
C GLU A 407 -58.14 -15.11 -22.85
N ASN A 408 -57.62 -15.65 -23.95
CA ASN A 408 -58.43 -16.15 -25.07
C ASN A 408 -59.28 -17.35 -24.63
N GLN A 409 -58.73 -18.31 -23.87
CA GLN A 409 -59.50 -19.43 -23.31
C GLN A 409 -60.64 -18.93 -22.42
N GLY A 410 -60.37 -17.94 -21.56
CA GLY A 410 -61.39 -17.33 -20.70
C GLY A 410 -62.49 -16.61 -21.48
N ARG A 411 -62.14 -15.94 -22.58
CA ARG A 411 -63.11 -15.31 -23.49
C ARG A 411 -63.99 -16.35 -24.19
N VAL A 412 -63.39 -17.38 -24.77
CA VAL A 412 -64.11 -18.44 -25.50
C VAL A 412 -65.03 -19.21 -24.56
N ALA A 413 -64.59 -19.54 -23.35
CA ALA A 413 -65.41 -20.22 -22.34
C ALA A 413 -66.66 -19.41 -21.94
N LYS A 414 -66.54 -18.07 -21.84
CA LYS A 414 -67.68 -17.18 -21.53
C LYS A 414 -68.68 -17.09 -22.68
N MET A 415 -68.21 -17.08 -23.92
CA MET A 415 -69.07 -16.97 -25.11
C MET A 415 -69.76 -18.29 -25.46
N PHE A 416 -69.15 -19.43 -25.12
CA PHE A 416 -69.60 -20.74 -25.58
C PHE A 416 -69.60 -21.76 -24.45
N LEU A 417 -70.72 -21.85 -23.74
CA LEU A 417 -70.90 -22.81 -22.64
C LEU A 417 -70.69 -24.28 -23.07
N ARG A 418 -70.97 -24.62 -24.33
CA ARG A 418 -70.73 -25.97 -24.89
C ARG A 418 -69.25 -26.32 -25.06
N LEU A 419 -68.38 -25.33 -25.25
CA LEU A 419 -66.92 -25.53 -25.41
C LEU A 419 -66.18 -25.68 -24.08
N ALA A 420 -66.84 -25.47 -22.94
CA ALA A 420 -66.19 -25.54 -21.62
C ALA A 420 -65.50 -26.90 -21.34
N SER A 421 -66.04 -28.01 -21.87
CA SER A 421 -65.45 -29.35 -21.70
C SER A 421 -64.21 -29.58 -22.57
N ALA A 422 -64.17 -29.05 -23.80
CA ALA A 422 -63.01 -29.09 -24.68
C ALA A 422 -61.87 -28.18 -24.17
N LEU A 423 -62.23 -27.01 -23.63
CA LEU A 423 -61.28 -26.04 -23.07
C LEU A 423 -60.55 -26.55 -21.81
N LEU A 424 -61.16 -27.47 -21.06
CA LEU A 424 -60.49 -28.14 -19.92
C LEU A 424 -59.27 -28.97 -20.32
N GLY A 425 -59.26 -29.54 -21.54
CA GLY A 425 -58.10 -30.26 -22.08
C GLY A 425 -56.91 -29.33 -22.35
N PHE A 426 -57.18 -28.13 -22.86
CA PHE A 426 -56.18 -27.09 -23.12
C PHE A 426 -55.66 -26.43 -21.83
N GLY A 427 -56.46 -26.38 -20.77
CA GLY A 427 -56.01 -25.89 -19.46
C GLY A 427 -54.92 -26.76 -18.82
N ARG A 428 -54.94 -28.08 -19.04
CA ARG A 428 -53.89 -28.98 -18.52
C ARG A 428 -52.56 -28.80 -19.24
N THR A 429 -52.60 -28.66 -20.56
CA THR A 429 -51.39 -28.43 -21.37
C THR A 429 -50.81 -27.05 -21.11
N HIS A 430 -51.65 -26.02 -20.95
CA HIS A 430 -51.24 -24.68 -20.53
C HIS A 430 -50.50 -24.67 -19.18
N LYS A 431 -51.10 -25.30 -18.16
CA LYS A 431 -50.48 -25.40 -16.83
C LYS A 431 -49.13 -26.13 -16.85
N GLY A 432 -49.04 -27.24 -17.59
CA GLY A 432 -47.79 -27.99 -17.75
C GLY A 432 -46.70 -27.17 -18.46
N LEU A 433 -47.06 -26.36 -19.45
CA LEU A 433 -46.11 -25.45 -20.11
C LEU A 433 -45.64 -24.33 -19.18
N LEU A 434 -46.53 -23.75 -18.35
CA LEU A 434 -46.14 -22.75 -17.36
C LEU A 434 -45.19 -23.30 -16.29
N GLU A 435 -45.42 -24.52 -15.80
CA GLU A 435 -44.54 -25.18 -14.83
C GLU A 435 -43.13 -25.40 -15.42
N ASN A 436 -43.05 -25.82 -16.69
CA ASN A 436 -41.77 -25.99 -17.38
C ASN A 436 -41.04 -24.65 -17.60
N VAL A 437 -41.75 -23.59 -17.99
CA VAL A 437 -41.19 -22.24 -18.14
C VAL A 437 -40.66 -21.72 -16.80
N ALA A 438 -41.39 -21.92 -15.70
CA ALA A 438 -40.97 -21.53 -14.36
C ALA A 438 -39.75 -22.33 -13.86
N ALA A 439 -39.60 -23.58 -14.27
CA ALA A 439 -38.40 -24.38 -13.98
C ALA A 439 -37.17 -23.86 -14.75
N MET A 440 -37.34 -23.49 -16.02
CA MET A 440 -36.28 -22.93 -16.86
C MET A 440 -35.84 -21.54 -16.41
N GLU A 441 -36.75 -20.72 -15.88
CA GLU A 441 -36.44 -19.37 -15.37
C GLU A 441 -35.43 -19.39 -14.20
N LYS A 442 -35.39 -20.48 -13.42
CA LYS A 442 -34.44 -20.65 -12.30
C LYS A 442 -33.02 -20.98 -12.75
N GLN A 443 -32.83 -21.36 -14.01
CA GLN A 443 -31.54 -21.78 -14.54
C GLN A 443 -30.86 -20.63 -15.30
N ARG A 444 -29.52 -20.66 -15.34
CA ARG A 444 -28.71 -19.69 -16.10
C ARG A 444 -27.72 -20.44 -17.02
N PRO A 445 -27.82 -20.27 -18.34
CA PRO A 445 -26.90 -20.88 -19.29
C PRO A 445 -25.42 -20.61 -18.96
N SER A 446 -25.07 -19.39 -18.55
CA SER A 446 -23.69 -19.00 -18.21
C SER A 446 -23.06 -19.79 -17.04
N ALA A 447 -23.88 -20.26 -16.09
CA ALA A 447 -23.43 -21.05 -14.94
C ALA A 447 -23.33 -22.55 -15.24
N ALA A 448 -24.11 -23.04 -16.20
CA ALA A 448 -24.15 -24.45 -16.57
C ALA A 448 -23.01 -24.86 -17.52
N GLY A 449 -22.39 -23.89 -18.20
CA GLY A 449 -21.30 -24.10 -19.15
C GLY A 449 -21.78 -24.39 -20.58
N PRO A 450 -20.85 -24.49 -21.55
CA PRO A 450 -21.16 -24.52 -23.00
C PRO A 450 -22.06 -25.69 -23.41
N SER A 451 -21.76 -26.91 -22.96
CA SER A 451 -22.52 -28.10 -23.34
C SER A 451 -23.96 -28.05 -22.82
N ASN A 452 -24.13 -27.71 -21.54
CA ASN A 452 -25.45 -27.65 -20.91
C ASN A 452 -26.29 -26.46 -21.40
N ALA A 453 -25.65 -25.31 -21.71
CA ALA A 453 -26.34 -24.15 -22.28
C ALA A 453 -27.00 -24.46 -23.63
N LEU A 454 -26.36 -25.28 -24.47
CA LEU A 454 -26.92 -25.72 -25.75
C LEU A 454 -28.14 -26.62 -25.55
N GLU A 455 -28.08 -27.54 -24.59
CA GLU A 455 -29.22 -28.40 -24.24
C GLU A 455 -30.41 -27.57 -23.74
N MET A 456 -30.15 -26.62 -22.84
CA MET A 456 -31.17 -25.71 -22.31
C MET A 456 -31.87 -24.93 -23.44
N LEU A 457 -31.12 -24.34 -24.37
CA LEU A 457 -31.68 -23.59 -25.52
C LEU A 457 -32.52 -24.47 -26.46
N SER A 458 -32.16 -25.74 -26.61
CA SER A 458 -32.91 -26.72 -27.39
C SER A 458 -34.26 -27.05 -26.74
N ASP A 459 -34.28 -27.20 -25.41
CA ASP A 459 -35.51 -27.49 -24.69
C ASP A 459 -36.47 -26.30 -24.67
N LEU A 460 -35.96 -25.06 -24.55
CA LEU A 460 -36.79 -23.86 -24.67
C LEU A 460 -37.47 -23.75 -26.05
N ALA A 461 -36.76 -24.10 -27.12
CA ALA A 461 -37.32 -24.10 -28.47
C ALA A 461 -38.49 -25.10 -28.63
N LYS A 462 -38.45 -26.24 -27.93
CA LYS A 462 -39.56 -27.21 -27.94
C LYS A 462 -40.81 -26.64 -27.24
N ILE A 463 -40.62 -25.91 -26.13
CA ILE A 463 -41.71 -25.29 -25.39
C ILE A 463 -42.36 -24.16 -26.21
N GLU A 464 -41.56 -23.34 -26.88
CA GLU A 464 -42.05 -22.30 -27.81
C GLU A 464 -42.99 -22.87 -28.88
N GLU A 465 -42.63 -24.02 -29.47
CA GLU A 465 -43.44 -24.69 -30.49
C GLU A 465 -44.76 -25.22 -29.91
N GLN A 466 -44.71 -25.81 -28.71
CA GLN A 466 -45.91 -26.31 -28.02
C GLN A 466 -46.87 -25.18 -27.64
N ALA A 467 -46.36 -24.02 -27.21
CA ALA A 467 -47.17 -22.85 -26.92
C ALA A 467 -47.88 -22.29 -28.17
N ARG A 468 -47.18 -22.21 -29.32
CA ARG A 468 -47.77 -21.79 -30.60
C ARG A 468 -48.87 -22.73 -31.08
N LYS A 469 -48.66 -24.04 -30.95
CA LYS A 469 -49.66 -25.05 -31.32
C LYS A 469 -50.94 -24.91 -30.48
N LEU A 470 -50.79 -24.72 -29.17
CA LEU A 470 -51.92 -24.55 -28.25
C LEU A 470 -52.80 -23.35 -28.62
N GLN A 471 -52.19 -22.22 -28.98
CA GLN A 471 -52.91 -21.03 -29.45
C GLN A 471 -53.72 -21.33 -30.72
N GLY A 472 -53.12 -22.01 -31.71
CA GLY A 472 -53.81 -22.39 -32.95
C GLY A 472 -55.02 -23.30 -32.73
N ASP A 473 -54.91 -24.28 -31.83
CA ASP A 473 -55.98 -25.24 -31.54
C ASP A 473 -57.21 -24.55 -30.90
N ILE A 474 -57.01 -23.49 -30.11
CA ILE A 474 -58.08 -22.72 -29.45
C ILE A 474 -58.81 -21.82 -30.44
N ASP A 475 -58.07 -21.14 -31.32
CA ASP A 475 -58.65 -20.28 -32.35
C ASP A 475 -59.52 -21.09 -33.34
N GLU A 476 -59.12 -22.33 -33.67
CA GLU A 476 -59.92 -23.21 -34.52
C GLU A 476 -61.21 -23.67 -33.84
N ALA A 477 -61.17 -23.97 -32.54
CA ALA A 477 -62.35 -24.36 -31.76
C ALA A 477 -63.37 -23.21 -31.66
N GLU A 478 -62.90 -21.98 -31.44
CA GLU A 478 -63.77 -20.79 -31.37
C GLU A 478 -64.53 -20.56 -32.70
N ARG A 479 -63.86 -20.77 -33.83
CA ARG A 479 -64.47 -20.55 -35.15
C ARG A 479 -65.64 -21.49 -35.43
N LYS A 480 -65.49 -22.79 -35.13
CA LYS A 480 -66.52 -23.82 -35.42
C LYS A 480 -67.82 -23.57 -34.65
N GLU A 481 -67.74 -23.12 -33.40
CA GLU A 481 -68.93 -22.93 -32.56
C GLU A 481 -69.76 -21.69 -32.97
N ARG A 482 -69.12 -20.61 -33.43
CA ARG A 482 -69.83 -19.44 -33.98
C ARG A 482 -70.70 -19.82 -35.18
N GLU A 483 -70.20 -20.70 -36.05
CA GLU A 483 -70.91 -21.15 -37.24
C GLU A 483 -72.17 -21.97 -36.88
N GLU A 484 -72.19 -22.63 -35.72
CA GLU A 484 -73.29 -23.48 -35.29
C GLU A 484 -74.41 -22.69 -34.58
N GLN A 485 -74.09 -21.74 -33.70
CA GLN A 485 -75.10 -20.88 -33.06
C GLN A 485 -75.93 -20.07 -34.06
N GLU A 486 -75.30 -19.58 -35.12
CA GLU A 486 -75.98 -18.77 -36.14
C GLU A 486 -76.97 -19.61 -36.96
N ARG A 487 -76.68 -20.90 -37.13
CA ARG A 487 -77.58 -21.87 -37.77
C ARG A 487 -78.81 -22.15 -36.93
N GLU A 488 -78.67 -22.27 -35.62
CA GLU A 488 -79.79 -22.46 -34.70
C GLU A 488 -80.73 -21.24 -34.68
N LYS A 489 -80.20 -20.00 -34.67
CA LYS A 489 -81.02 -18.77 -34.71
C LYS A 489 -81.88 -18.65 -35.96
N GLN A 490 -81.32 -18.90 -37.14
CA GLN A 490 -82.07 -18.80 -38.39
C GLN A 490 -83.22 -19.82 -38.47
N ARG A 491 -83.01 -21.02 -37.91
CA ARG A 491 -84.06 -22.04 -37.83
C ARG A 491 -85.22 -21.60 -36.93
N ALA A 492 -84.93 -21.08 -35.74
CA ALA A 492 -85.96 -20.62 -34.80
C ALA A 492 -86.81 -19.47 -35.39
N ALA A 493 -86.17 -18.51 -36.08
CA ALA A 493 -86.86 -17.38 -36.69
C ALA A 493 -87.73 -17.77 -37.90
N HIS A 494 -87.39 -18.85 -38.61
CA HIS A 494 -88.23 -19.39 -39.68
C HIS A 494 -89.43 -20.15 -39.10
N GLN A 495 -89.21 -20.98 -38.07
CA GLN A 495 -90.29 -21.72 -37.41
C GLN A 495 -91.37 -20.79 -36.85
N THR A 496 -90.94 -19.70 -36.19
CA THR A 496 -91.88 -18.70 -35.63
C THR A 496 -92.77 -18.08 -36.73
N ARG A 497 -92.21 -17.77 -37.90
CA ARG A 497 -92.96 -17.20 -39.04
C ARG A 497 -93.99 -18.17 -39.60
N VAL A 498 -93.63 -19.45 -39.71
CA VAL A 498 -94.53 -20.51 -40.18
C VAL A 498 -95.67 -20.73 -39.18
N ASP A 499 -95.37 -20.72 -37.88
CA ASP A 499 -96.37 -20.90 -36.82
C ASP A 499 -97.36 -19.72 -36.74
N ASP A 500 -96.87 -18.47 -36.88
CA ASP A 500 -97.72 -17.27 -36.89
C ASP A 500 -98.67 -17.23 -38.11
N ALA A 501 -98.17 -17.57 -39.31
CA ALA A 501 -98.98 -17.64 -40.51
C ALA A 501 -100.12 -18.67 -40.40
N ASN A 502 -99.82 -19.85 -39.84
CA ASN A 502 -100.82 -20.90 -39.60
C ASN A 502 -101.91 -20.48 -38.59
N ARG A 503 -101.59 -19.59 -37.65
CA ARG A 503 -102.54 -19.11 -36.65
C ARG A 503 -103.51 -18.07 -37.21
N GLU A 504 -103.08 -17.23 -38.15
CA GLU A 504 -103.91 -16.15 -38.70
C GLU A 504 -104.91 -16.62 -39.77
N ILE A 505 -104.57 -17.64 -40.55
CA ILE A 505 -105.44 -18.22 -41.59
C ILE A 505 -106.87 -18.52 -41.09
N PRO A 506 -107.08 -19.28 -39.98
CA PRO A 506 -108.43 -19.59 -39.52
C PRO A 506 -109.21 -18.36 -39.04
N VAL A 507 -108.52 -17.37 -38.46
CA VAL A 507 -109.15 -16.11 -38.00
C VAL A 507 -109.68 -15.32 -39.19
N LYS A 508 -108.88 -15.20 -40.26
CA LYS A 508 -109.25 -14.49 -41.48
C LYS A 508 -110.35 -15.22 -42.26
N ARG A 509 -110.34 -16.56 -42.28
CA ARG A 509 -111.41 -17.37 -42.87
C ARG A 509 -112.75 -17.17 -42.16
N LYS A 510 -112.75 -17.06 -40.83
CA LYS A 510 -113.97 -16.74 -40.07
C LYS A 510 -114.46 -15.32 -40.35
N ALA A 511 -113.56 -14.35 -40.40
CA ALA A 511 -113.95 -12.98 -40.77
C ALA A 511 -114.51 -12.89 -42.20
N LEU A 512 -114.02 -13.74 -43.12
CA LEU A 512 -114.54 -13.85 -44.48
C LEU A 512 -115.97 -14.39 -44.49
N THR A 513 -116.26 -15.45 -43.72
CA THR A 513 -117.62 -16.00 -43.63
C THR A 513 -118.60 -14.99 -43.03
N ASP A 514 -118.21 -14.30 -41.94
CA ASP A 514 -119.06 -13.29 -41.29
C ASP A 514 -119.36 -12.11 -42.25
N ALA A 515 -118.36 -11.70 -43.06
CA ALA A 515 -118.53 -10.65 -44.07
C ALA A 515 -119.42 -11.09 -45.25
N GLU A 516 -119.34 -12.35 -45.67
CA GLU A 516 -120.20 -12.92 -46.71
C GLU A 516 -121.66 -13.01 -46.25
N GLU A 517 -121.90 -13.43 -45.00
CA GLU A 517 -123.22 -13.44 -44.38
C GLU A 517 -123.83 -12.04 -44.28
N TRP A 518 -123.01 -11.04 -43.90
CA TRP A 518 -123.45 -9.65 -43.84
C TRP A 518 -123.82 -9.07 -45.22
N VAL A 519 -123.05 -9.41 -46.26
CA VAL A 519 -123.42 -9.06 -47.65
C VAL A 519 -124.77 -9.69 -48.02
N SER A 520 -125.01 -10.95 -47.66
CA SER A 520 -126.27 -11.64 -47.95
C SER A 520 -127.46 -10.95 -47.26
N ALA A 521 -127.32 -10.61 -45.98
CA ALA A 521 -128.36 -9.94 -45.20
C ALA A 521 -128.71 -8.55 -45.78
N LEU A 522 -127.71 -7.75 -46.16
CA LEU A 522 -127.93 -6.45 -46.79
C LEU A 522 -128.61 -6.55 -48.16
N VAL A 523 -128.34 -7.61 -48.92
CA VAL A 523 -129.00 -7.85 -50.22
C VAL A 523 -130.47 -8.24 -50.03
N GLU A 524 -130.80 -9.05 -49.02
CA GLU A 524 -132.18 -9.38 -48.67
C GLU A 524 -132.97 -8.15 -48.17
N GLU A 525 -132.36 -7.33 -47.31
CA GLU A 525 -132.98 -6.11 -46.82
C GLU A 525 -133.21 -5.11 -47.97
N GLN A 526 -132.27 -5.01 -48.92
CA GLN A 526 -132.43 -4.22 -50.13
C GLN A 526 -133.61 -4.70 -51.00
N ALA A 527 -133.80 -6.03 -51.14
CA ALA A 527 -134.92 -6.61 -51.87
C ALA A 527 -136.26 -6.30 -51.18
N SER A 528 -136.33 -6.43 -49.85
CA SER A 528 -137.54 -6.10 -49.08
C SER A 528 -137.93 -4.62 -49.18
N LEU A 529 -136.93 -3.73 -49.25
CA LEU A 529 -137.12 -2.28 -49.44
C LEU A 529 -137.61 -1.93 -50.85
N GLU A 530 -137.15 -2.65 -51.87
CA GLU A 530 -137.66 -2.51 -53.25
C GLU A 530 -139.14 -2.92 -53.36
N ASP A 531 -139.56 -3.97 -52.65
CA ASP A 531 -140.96 -4.41 -52.65
C ASP A 531 -141.86 -3.44 -51.87
N ALA A 532 -141.39 -2.87 -50.76
CA ALA A 532 -142.08 -1.79 -50.04
C ALA A 532 -142.22 -0.50 -50.87
N MET A 533 -141.24 -0.20 -51.73
CA MET A 533 -141.32 0.94 -52.66
C MET A 533 -142.39 0.77 -53.74
N LYS A 534 -142.65 -0.47 -54.21
CA LYS A 534 -143.64 -0.76 -55.25
C LYS A 534 -145.09 -0.63 -54.75
N ALA A 535 -145.33 -0.89 -53.46
CA ALA A 535 -146.67 -0.92 -52.86
C ALA A 535 -147.20 0.46 -52.36
N ALA A 536 -146.40 1.53 -52.41
CA ALA A 536 -146.75 2.82 -51.82
C ALA A 536 -147.47 3.80 -52.78
N ASP A 537 -148.67 4.28 -52.41
CA ASP A 537 -149.51 5.20 -53.20
C ASP A 537 -149.26 6.71 -52.96
N LYS A 538 -148.43 7.10 -51.97
CA LYS A 538 -148.10 8.52 -51.68
C LYS A 538 -146.63 8.86 -52.00
N GLU A 539 -146.44 9.96 -52.72
CA GLU A 539 -145.16 10.42 -53.28
C GLU A 539 -144.07 10.74 -52.22
N GLU A 540 -144.46 11.30 -51.07
CA GLU A 540 -143.50 11.62 -49.99
C GLU A 540 -142.87 10.35 -49.37
N VAL A 541 -143.63 9.25 -49.30
CA VAL A 541 -143.14 7.96 -48.78
C VAL A 541 -142.14 7.32 -49.75
N LYS A 542 -142.26 7.55 -51.07
CA LYS A 542 -141.30 7.04 -52.07
C LYS A 542 -139.93 7.70 -52.00
N LYS A 543 -139.85 8.99 -51.66
CA LYS A 543 -138.56 9.71 -51.53
C LYS A 543 -137.73 9.18 -50.37
N ASP A 544 -138.36 8.94 -49.22
CA ASP A 544 -137.67 8.42 -48.03
C ASP A 544 -137.19 6.99 -48.23
N LEU A 545 -137.97 6.15 -48.92
CA LEU A 545 -137.56 4.80 -49.28
C LEU A 545 -136.41 4.79 -50.32
N TYR A 546 -136.36 5.75 -51.24
CA TYR A 546 -135.26 5.88 -52.20
C TYR A 546 -133.93 6.22 -51.53
N ALA A 547 -133.95 7.10 -50.51
CA ALA A 547 -132.77 7.43 -49.72
C ALA A 547 -132.25 6.21 -48.94
N ARG A 548 -133.14 5.39 -48.36
CA ARG A 548 -132.76 4.12 -47.71
C ARG A 548 -132.16 3.11 -48.70
N LYS A 549 -132.76 2.94 -49.88
CA LYS A 549 -132.24 2.05 -50.93
C LYS A 549 -130.82 2.43 -51.36
N LYS A 550 -130.57 3.73 -51.55
CA LYS A 550 -129.24 4.21 -51.94
C LYS A 550 -128.19 3.89 -50.88
N LYS A 551 -128.52 4.12 -49.59
CA LYS A 551 -127.63 3.77 -48.47
C LYS A 551 -127.31 2.28 -48.41
N LEU A 552 -128.33 1.43 -48.57
CA LEU A 552 -128.14 -0.03 -48.61
C LEU A 552 -127.28 -0.49 -49.80
N THR A 553 -127.41 0.16 -50.96
CA THR A 553 -126.57 -0.15 -52.13
C THR A 553 -125.09 0.16 -51.85
N ASP A 554 -124.81 1.30 -51.23
CA ASP A 554 -123.44 1.67 -50.85
C ASP A 554 -122.87 0.69 -49.81
N ASP A 555 -123.68 0.28 -48.83
CA ASP A 555 -123.28 -0.71 -47.81
C ASP A 555 -122.97 -2.09 -48.42
N VAL A 556 -123.77 -2.56 -49.39
CA VAL A 556 -123.50 -3.82 -50.14
C VAL A 556 -122.18 -3.73 -50.91
N THR A 557 -121.88 -2.61 -51.58
CA THR A 557 -120.63 -2.48 -52.33
C THR A 557 -119.39 -2.43 -51.41
N ARG A 558 -119.51 -1.80 -50.23
CA ARG A 558 -118.44 -1.76 -49.23
C ARG A 558 -118.17 -3.16 -48.68
N ALA A 559 -119.20 -3.88 -48.29
CA ALA A 559 -119.06 -5.22 -47.73
C ALA A 559 -118.47 -6.22 -48.77
N LYS A 560 -118.83 -6.10 -50.06
CA LYS A 560 -118.20 -6.91 -51.14
C LYS A 560 -116.70 -6.63 -51.31
N LYS A 561 -116.23 -5.39 -51.10
CA LYS A 561 -114.79 -5.08 -51.14
C LYS A 561 -114.03 -5.73 -49.98
N ASP A 562 -114.64 -5.77 -48.79
CA ASP A 562 -114.02 -6.43 -47.64
C ASP A 562 -113.88 -7.94 -47.82
N VAL A 563 -114.88 -8.60 -48.43
CA VAL A 563 -114.79 -10.02 -48.82
C VAL A 563 -113.61 -10.26 -49.77
N SER A 564 -113.43 -9.40 -50.79
CA SER A 564 -112.30 -9.53 -51.72
C SER A 564 -110.94 -9.34 -51.05
N ARG A 565 -110.83 -8.40 -50.10
CA ARG A 565 -109.60 -8.14 -49.35
C ARG A 565 -109.23 -9.33 -48.47
N LEU A 566 -110.19 -9.88 -47.74
CA LEU A 566 -109.97 -11.03 -46.85
C LEU A 566 -109.53 -12.28 -47.61
N ARG A 567 -110.03 -12.51 -48.82
CA ARG A 567 -109.55 -13.60 -49.69
C ARG A 567 -108.08 -13.42 -50.10
N GLY A 568 -107.65 -12.21 -50.40
CA GLY A 568 -106.24 -11.92 -50.73
C GLY A 568 -105.30 -12.14 -49.55
N GLU A 569 -105.70 -11.71 -48.36
CA GLU A 569 -104.91 -11.90 -47.13
C GLU A 569 -104.72 -13.40 -46.80
N ILE A 570 -105.78 -14.21 -46.93
CA ILE A 570 -105.71 -15.66 -46.69
C ILE A 570 -104.71 -16.34 -47.66
N SER A 571 -104.73 -15.99 -48.94
CA SER A 571 -103.82 -16.57 -49.93
C SER A 571 -102.35 -16.28 -49.61
N SER A 572 -102.03 -15.07 -49.15
CA SER A 572 -100.66 -14.69 -48.80
C SER A 572 -100.12 -15.42 -47.55
N LEU A 573 -100.99 -15.68 -46.57
CA LEU A 573 -100.64 -16.43 -45.38
C LEU A 573 -100.44 -17.92 -45.67
N GLU A 574 -101.22 -18.49 -46.60
CA GLU A 574 -101.05 -19.87 -47.05
C GLU A 574 -99.72 -20.09 -47.77
N GLU A 575 -99.26 -19.12 -48.57
CA GLU A 575 -97.92 -19.17 -49.19
C GLU A 575 -96.80 -19.13 -48.15
N GLN A 576 -96.93 -18.29 -47.11
CA GLN A 576 -95.95 -18.20 -46.02
C GLN A 576 -95.90 -19.48 -45.18
N ALA A 577 -97.04 -20.13 -44.95
CA ALA A 577 -97.10 -21.39 -44.22
C ALA A 577 -96.48 -22.58 -45.00
N ALA A 578 -96.35 -22.47 -46.33
CA ALA A 578 -95.82 -23.53 -47.19
C ALA A 578 -94.31 -23.40 -47.50
N GLU A 579 -93.62 -22.36 -47.01
CA GLU A 579 -92.20 -22.11 -47.28
C GLU A 579 -91.27 -23.12 -46.55
N LYS A 580 -90.24 -23.66 -47.24
CA LYS A 580 -89.24 -24.58 -46.66
C LYS A 580 -87.97 -23.84 -46.18
N PHE A 581 -87.40 -24.27 -45.05
CA PHE A 581 -86.17 -23.67 -44.48
C PHE A 581 -84.91 -23.91 -45.34
N ASP A 582 -84.11 -22.87 -45.56
CA ASP A 582 -82.77 -22.91 -46.16
C ASP A 582 -81.77 -22.04 -45.39
N PHE A 583 -80.60 -22.58 -45.02
CA PHE A 583 -79.62 -21.88 -44.17
C PHE A 583 -78.67 -21.03 -45.02
N ARG A 584 -78.63 -19.73 -44.73
CA ARG A 584 -77.74 -18.79 -45.43
C ARG A 584 -76.68 -18.26 -44.47
N LEU A 585 -75.41 -18.54 -44.77
CA LEU A 585 -74.30 -17.91 -44.05
C LEU A 585 -74.44 -16.38 -44.15
N PRO A 586 -74.41 -15.63 -43.03
CA PRO A 586 -74.29 -14.18 -43.11
C PRO A 586 -73.06 -13.83 -43.95
N PRO A 587 -73.09 -12.78 -44.79
CA PRO A 587 -71.88 -12.28 -45.39
C PRO A 587 -70.94 -11.91 -44.25
N SER A 588 -69.91 -12.73 -44.04
CA SER A 588 -68.94 -12.46 -43.01
C SER A 588 -68.35 -11.08 -43.32
N LEU A 589 -68.18 -10.28 -42.27
CA LEU A 589 -67.27 -9.14 -42.28
C LEU A 589 -65.87 -9.71 -42.56
N THR A 590 -65.62 -10.02 -43.83
CA THR A 590 -64.29 -10.18 -44.37
C THR A 590 -63.57 -8.90 -43.99
N PRO A 591 -62.48 -8.97 -43.20
CA PRO A 591 -61.68 -7.79 -42.94
C PRO A 591 -61.24 -7.29 -44.30
N ARG A 592 -61.72 -6.09 -44.63
CA ARG A 592 -61.43 -5.31 -45.83
C ARG A 592 -59.92 -5.40 -46.10
N GLN A 593 -59.50 -6.28 -47.00
CA GLN A 593 -58.18 -6.23 -47.58
C GLN A 593 -58.09 -4.88 -48.27
N LYS A 594 -57.30 -3.97 -47.69
CA LYS A 594 -56.94 -2.71 -48.34
C LYS A 594 -56.22 -3.07 -49.65
N PRO A 595 -56.69 -2.62 -50.82
CA PRO A 595 -55.93 -2.75 -52.04
C PRO A 595 -54.86 -1.66 -52.08
N GLY A 596 -53.63 -2.07 -52.39
CA GLY A 596 -52.58 -1.19 -52.91
C GLY A 596 -51.69 -0.49 -51.86
N ASN A 597 -50.58 -1.14 -51.51
CA ASN A 597 -49.31 -0.50 -51.83
C ASN A 597 -48.33 -1.55 -52.35
N ALA A 598 -47.99 -1.40 -53.62
CA ALA A 598 -46.95 -2.13 -54.31
C ALA A 598 -45.59 -1.83 -53.67
N GLY A 599 -44.69 -2.80 -53.70
CA GLY A 599 -43.27 -2.58 -53.46
C GLY A 599 -42.81 -2.77 -52.01
N ARG A 600 -42.88 -4.01 -51.51
CA ARG A 600 -41.76 -4.53 -50.71
C ARG A 600 -41.69 -6.04 -50.84
N PHE A 601 -40.71 -6.45 -51.63
CA PHE A 601 -40.17 -7.80 -51.71
C PHE A 601 -39.77 -8.22 -50.28
N VAL A 602 -40.66 -8.95 -49.60
CA VAL A 602 -40.34 -9.62 -48.34
C VAL A 602 -39.46 -10.81 -48.73
N PRO A 603 -38.17 -10.86 -48.38
CA PRO A 603 -37.43 -12.10 -48.54
C PRO A 603 -38.13 -13.12 -47.66
N THR A 604 -38.54 -14.24 -48.27
CA THR A 604 -38.78 -15.50 -47.56
C THR A 604 -37.72 -15.63 -46.48
N ALA A 605 -38.14 -15.58 -45.21
CA ALA A 605 -37.26 -15.81 -44.08
C ALA A 605 -36.68 -17.20 -44.26
N SER A 606 -35.43 -17.25 -44.73
CA SER A 606 -34.58 -18.40 -44.66
C SER A 606 -34.65 -18.89 -43.23
N THR A 607 -35.13 -20.11 -43.03
CA THR A 607 -34.87 -20.92 -41.83
C THR A 607 -33.39 -21.22 -41.73
N THR A 608 -32.56 -20.20 -41.58
CA THR A 608 -31.23 -20.31 -41.00
C THR A 608 -31.45 -20.43 -39.51
N ARG A 609 -31.40 -21.69 -39.05
CA ARG A 609 -31.16 -22.07 -37.66
C ARG A 609 -30.12 -21.09 -37.08
N PRO A 610 -30.42 -20.34 -36.00
CA PRO A 610 -29.44 -19.42 -35.44
C PRO A 610 -28.20 -20.23 -35.04
N GLU A 611 -27.03 -19.89 -35.59
CA GLU A 611 -25.76 -20.40 -35.08
C GLU A 611 -25.72 -20.10 -33.59
N SER A 612 -25.57 -21.14 -32.77
CA SER A 612 -25.63 -21.01 -31.32
C SER A 612 -24.53 -20.04 -30.88
N ASN A 613 -24.92 -18.88 -30.37
CA ASN A 613 -24.02 -17.81 -29.91
C ASN A 613 -23.30 -18.16 -28.59
N VAL A 614 -23.21 -19.46 -28.27
CA VAL A 614 -22.66 -20.00 -27.01
C VAL A 614 -21.13 -20.08 -27.12
N PRO A 615 -20.37 -19.42 -26.24
CA PRO A 615 -18.90 -19.49 -26.27
C PRO A 615 -18.35 -20.87 -25.87
N ASP A 616 -17.25 -21.31 -26.50
CA ASP A 616 -16.60 -22.61 -26.21
C ASP A 616 -15.96 -22.69 -24.81
N LYS A 617 -15.50 -21.55 -24.26
CA LYS A 617 -14.87 -21.49 -22.94
C LYS A 617 -15.91 -21.13 -21.88
N ALA A 618 -16.03 -21.94 -20.83
CA ALA A 618 -16.85 -21.63 -19.65
C ALA A 618 -16.26 -20.46 -18.84
N LEU A 619 -17.12 -19.72 -18.13
CA LEU A 619 -16.70 -18.71 -17.15
C LEU A 619 -15.86 -19.34 -16.01
N PRO A 620 -14.99 -18.57 -15.33
CA PRO A 620 -14.28 -19.07 -14.16
C PRO A 620 -15.26 -19.35 -13.01
N GLU A 621 -14.97 -20.37 -12.20
CA GLU A 621 -15.77 -20.72 -11.01
C GLU A 621 -15.55 -19.73 -9.86
N VAL A 622 -14.33 -19.20 -9.76
CA VAL A 622 -13.93 -18.22 -8.76
C VAL A 622 -13.24 -17.02 -9.41
N GLY A 623 -13.46 -15.85 -8.83
CA GLY A 623 -12.85 -14.61 -9.27
C GLY A 623 -13.49 -13.94 -10.49
N ALA A 624 -12.93 -12.79 -10.87
CA ALA A 624 -13.39 -11.98 -11.99
C ALA A 624 -12.37 -12.00 -13.14
N LEU A 625 -12.82 -12.32 -14.35
CA LEU A 625 -11.98 -12.32 -15.55
C LEU A 625 -11.90 -10.92 -16.15
N ARG A 626 -10.68 -10.44 -16.37
CA ARG A 626 -10.37 -9.12 -16.93
C ARG A 626 -9.37 -9.25 -18.07
N ILE A 627 -9.33 -8.25 -18.95
CA ILE A 627 -8.37 -8.21 -20.05
C ILE A 627 -7.71 -6.82 -20.17
N LEU A 628 -6.42 -6.81 -20.50
CA LEU A 628 -5.68 -5.62 -20.87
C LEU A 628 -4.64 -5.97 -21.94
N LYS A 629 -4.63 -5.24 -23.06
CA LYS A 629 -3.66 -5.44 -24.17
C LYS A 629 -3.51 -6.90 -24.60
N ASN A 630 -4.64 -7.61 -24.74
CA ASN A 630 -4.70 -9.03 -25.12
C ASN A 630 -4.18 -10.03 -24.07
N GLN A 631 -3.78 -9.58 -22.88
CA GLN A 631 -3.47 -10.44 -21.73
C GLN A 631 -4.67 -10.57 -20.82
N ARG A 632 -5.08 -11.81 -20.49
CA ARG A 632 -6.13 -12.08 -19.52
C ARG A 632 -5.58 -12.10 -18.10
N TYR A 633 -6.39 -11.63 -17.17
CA TYR A 633 -6.13 -11.60 -15.74
C TYR A 633 -7.31 -12.21 -15.01
N LEU A 634 -7.06 -13.17 -14.12
CA LEU A 634 -8.09 -13.72 -13.23
C LEU A 634 -7.87 -13.13 -11.84
N VAL A 635 -8.86 -12.40 -11.34
CA VAL A 635 -8.79 -11.70 -10.05
C VAL A 635 -9.50 -12.53 -8.99
N ILE A 636 -8.77 -13.07 -8.01
CA ILE A 636 -9.35 -13.74 -6.84
C ILE A 636 -9.26 -12.84 -5.61
N GLN A 637 -10.21 -12.95 -4.69
CA GLN A 637 -10.27 -12.06 -3.51
C GLN A 637 -9.65 -12.68 -2.27
N THR A 638 -9.74 -14.00 -2.13
CA THR A 638 -9.33 -14.71 -0.91
C THR A 638 -8.35 -15.84 -1.19
N TRP A 639 -7.60 -16.24 -0.16
CA TRP A 639 -6.60 -17.31 -0.27
C TRP A 639 -7.24 -18.69 -0.48
N GLU A 640 -8.49 -18.89 -0.06
CA GLU A 640 -9.24 -20.13 -0.25
C GLU A 640 -9.53 -20.41 -1.74
N GLU A 641 -9.70 -19.34 -2.53
CA GLU A 641 -9.93 -19.41 -3.97
C GLU A 641 -8.66 -19.76 -4.75
N LEU A 642 -7.48 -19.80 -4.12
CA LEU A 642 -6.18 -19.92 -4.82
C LEU A 642 -6.09 -21.18 -5.69
N MET A 643 -6.48 -22.36 -5.17
CA MET A 643 -6.36 -23.61 -5.94
C MET A 643 -7.32 -23.65 -7.14
N GLN A 644 -8.59 -23.26 -6.92
CA GLN A 644 -9.60 -23.21 -8.00
C GLN A 644 -9.25 -22.10 -9.02
N GLY A 645 -8.72 -20.97 -8.53
CA GLY A 645 -8.26 -19.85 -9.33
C GLY A 645 -7.07 -20.21 -10.21
N GLU A 646 -6.08 -20.96 -9.71
CA GLU A 646 -4.95 -21.44 -10.52
C GLU A 646 -5.42 -22.35 -11.67
N GLN A 647 -6.30 -23.32 -11.37
CA GLN A 647 -6.89 -24.20 -12.40
C GLN A 647 -7.68 -23.42 -13.45
N ALA A 648 -8.50 -22.46 -13.01
CA ALA A 648 -9.27 -21.62 -13.92
C ALA A 648 -8.38 -20.67 -14.74
N ALA A 649 -7.33 -20.12 -14.13
CA ALA A 649 -6.36 -19.25 -14.79
C ALA A 649 -5.58 -20.02 -15.87
N GLU A 650 -5.13 -21.23 -15.59
CA GLU A 650 -4.46 -22.10 -16.57
C GLU A 650 -5.38 -22.43 -17.75
N ARG A 651 -6.62 -22.86 -17.49
CA ARG A 651 -7.63 -23.15 -18.52
C ARG A 651 -7.95 -21.94 -19.42
N LEU A 652 -7.95 -20.74 -18.84
CA LEU A 652 -8.31 -19.50 -19.52
C LEU A 652 -7.11 -18.75 -20.11
N GLU A 653 -5.89 -19.27 -19.91
CA GLU A 653 -4.61 -18.63 -20.25
C GLU A 653 -4.49 -17.23 -19.62
N ALA A 654 -4.94 -17.10 -18.37
CA ALA A 654 -4.97 -15.86 -17.61
C ALA A 654 -3.86 -15.82 -16.53
N MET A 655 -3.37 -14.62 -16.23
CA MET A 655 -2.48 -14.40 -15.09
C MET A 655 -3.31 -14.24 -13.81
N LEU A 656 -3.06 -15.07 -12.81
CA LEU A 656 -3.76 -14.99 -11.53
C LEU A 656 -3.21 -13.82 -10.69
N VAL A 657 -4.09 -12.89 -10.30
CA VAL A 657 -3.72 -11.65 -9.61
C VAL A 657 -4.67 -11.33 -8.46
N ALA A 658 -4.20 -10.50 -7.53
CA ALA A 658 -5.00 -9.92 -6.47
C ALA A 658 -5.80 -8.69 -6.98
N PRO A 659 -6.81 -8.22 -6.23
CA PRO A 659 -7.57 -7.02 -6.56
C PRO A 659 -6.68 -5.77 -6.67
N GLU A 660 -7.20 -4.71 -7.29
CA GLU A 660 -6.47 -3.43 -7.45
C GLU A 660 -6.18 -2.76 -6.08
N ASN A 661 -7.12 -2.88 -5.14
CA ASN A 661 -7.08 -2.21 -3.82
C ASN A 661 -6.44 -3.04 -2.69
N VAL A 662 -5.24 -3.58 -2.95
CA VAL A 662 -4.52 -4.49 -2.02
C VAL A 662 -3.40 -3.83 -1.21
#